data_AF-A0AAN6DLR0-F1
#
_entry.id   AF-A0AAN6DLR0-F1
#
_cell.length_a   1.000
_cell.length_b   1.000
_cell.length_c   1.000
_cell.angle_alpha   90.00
_cell.angle_beta   90.00
_cell.angle_gamma   90.00
#
_symmetry.space_group_name_H-M   'P 1'
#
loop_
_entity.id
_entity.type
_entity.pdbx_description
1 polymer ?
#
loop_
_entity_poly.entity_id
_entity_poly.type
_entity_poly.pdbx_seq_one_letter_code
_entity_poly.pdbx_strand_id
1 'polypeptide(L)'
;MGEVELKDLVVIITGAGGGLGRQYALSFASRGAKVVVNDLGGTLGGSGTSTKAADVVVDEIRADGGTAVANYDNVVTNPEGIVRTAVETFGTVHVLINNAGILKDAAFKNMTENQFLDVLDVHLNGAFKLTKLCWPLFRQQKFGRIIMTTSPAGLYGNFGQTNYSAAKMGLVGLAETLAKEGAKYNIKANAIAPLAKSRMTETVMPPDVLKKLLPEKVAPLVLYLSSRGCSCSGCIFEVAAGLFAQIRWERSSDLLLKPDESFTPEAILNRFAEVTNFKSAQYPTQLNDYNSLLEQTKKLPPNDQGKTRLSSLKDKVVIVTGAGSGLGRHHALWFARYGAKVVVNDFQDPTGVVDEIRKAGGTAVGARFDVFNEADKIVKTALDAFGTVNVLVNNAGILRDRSFAKMSQQEWDHVIQIHLVATFRLCKLVWPIFLEQKGGSIINTTSTSGIYGNFGQANYSAAKAAVLSFTRSLSLEGAKANIRCNAIAPHAETSMTKTIFKSDELNKFSADQVSPFVVLLASDEVKVSGELYEVGAGWIGNTRWQRAVGAVSHDDHIAPEFIEQHWAEITDFSKGVNMKSAQQSAMAILESVGGKDEDEDEEEDEEEDEGASVKTDGYRYDHRQVIMYNLSVGCHAEELKYVYENDDDFQAVPTFGVIPFLNEGSDSFDFSDLVKNFDMTKLLHGEHYLKIAKDIPTSGKLKTKSFPVAVFNKHKNGKKNSLVIEGYETYDEKGELVFYNQGSYFIRNSETASGKDEVFSKRSIPFLQNSFEARGRPDVESTYKTFADQAALYRLNGDFNPLHIDPVFARGGNFSRPILHGLGTMGISAKLLIDHYGVFDEIKVRFTNVVYPGEQLKVLGWKSGQTVTFQTWSVDRNCLVIDRAGIRLKETRSKL
;
A
#
# COMPACT_ATOMS: atom_id res chain seq x y z
N MET A 1 -17.96 20.68 29.02
CA MET A 1 -18.86 19.70 28.38
C MET A 1 -19.01 18.50 29.31
N GLY A 2 -20.13 17.78 29.21
CA GLY A 2 -20.39 16.62 30.07
C GLY A 2 -19.59 15.39 29.63
N GLU A 3 -19.63 14.33 30.46
CA GLU A 3 -19.03 13.03 30.17
C GLU A 3 -19.77 12.30 29.03
N VAL A 4 -19.06 11.55 28.18
CA VAL A 4 -19.67 10.74 27.11
C VAL A 4 -20.57 9.66 27.72
N GLU A 5 -21.89 9.82 27.55
CA GLU A 5 -22.89 8.98 28.22
C GLU A 5 -22.99 7.58 27.61
N LEU A 6 -22.49 6.57 28.35
CA LEU A 6 -22.56 5.13 28.01
C LEU A 6 -23.27 4.27 29.06
N LYS A 7 -23.64 4.89 30.19
CA LYS A 7 -24.26 4.21 31.31
C LYS A 7 -25.54 3.48 30.88
N ASP A 8 -25.71 2.27 31.40
CA ASP A 8 -26.85 1.37 31.16
C ASP A 8 -27.05 0.94 29.69
N LEU A 9 -26.18 1.33 28.76
CA LEU A 9 -26.18 0.75 27.41
C LEU A 9 -25.82 -0.73 27.49
N VAL A 10 -26.50 -1.54 26.67
CA VAL A 10 -26.28 -2.99 26.59
C VAL A 10 -25.49 -3.24 25.32
N VAL A 11 -24.28 -3.76 25.48
CA VAL A 11 -23.28 -3.83 24.42
C VAL A 11 -22.92 -5.28 24.16
N ILE A 12 -23.19 -5.77 22.95
CA ILE A 12 -22.64 -7.05 22.47
C ILE A 12 -21.31 -6.76 21.78
N ILE A 13 -20.25 -7.45 22.21
CA ILE A 13 -18.92 -7.36 21.59
C ILE A 13 -18.49 -8.77 21.21
N THR A 14 -18.33 -9.01 19.90
CA THR A 14 -17.91 -10.32 19.39
C THR A 14 -16.39 -10.45 19.30
N GLY A 15 -15.85 -11.63 19.59
CA GLY A 15 -14.41 -11.86 19.68
C GLY A 15 -13.76 -11.03 20.79
N ALA A 16 -14.40 -11.01 21.97
CA ALA A 16 -14.06 -10.14 23.09
C ALA A 16 -13.19 -10.81 24.16
N GLY A 17 -12.72 -12.04 23.95
CA GLY A 17 -11.83 -12.74 24.88
C GLY A 17 -10.38 -12.26 24.85
N GLY A 18 -10.02 -11.36 23.91
CA GLY A 18 -8.69 -10.77 23.82
C GLY A 18 -8.59 -9.59 22.84
N GLY A 19 -7.40 -8.99 22.74
CA GLY A 19 -7.11 -7.91 21.79
C GLY A 19 -8.07 -6.71 21.88
N LEU A 20 -8.48 -6.18 20.73
CA LEU A 20 -9.39 -5.04 20.63
C LEU A 20 -10.74 -5.30 21.32
N GLY A 21 -11.34 -6.49 21.13
CA GLY A 21 -12.63 -6.82 21.70
C GLY A 21 -12.64 -6.81 23.23
N ARG A 22 -11.59 -7.38 23.85
CA ARG A 22 -11.40 -7.29 25.31
C ARG A 22 -11.29 -5.83 25.76
N GLN A 23 -10.49 -5.03 25.06
CA GLN A 23 -10.29 -3.63 25.44
C GLN A 23 -11.58 -2.80 25.34
N TYR A 24 -12.39 -3.05 24.31
CA TYR A 24 -13.71 -2.43 24.21
C TYR A 24 -14.60 -2.84 25.38
N ALA A 25 -14.60 -4.13 25.76
CA ALA A 25 -15.42 -4.63 26.87
C ALA A 25 -15.09 -3.94 28.20
N LEU A 26 -13.80 -3.85 28.53
CA LEU A 26 -13.31 -3.15 29.72
C LEU A 26 -13.68 -1.66 29.68
N SER A 27 -13.43 -1.00 28.54
CA SER A 27 -13.69 0.43 28.37
C SER A 27 -15.19 0.77 28.50
N PHE A 28 -16.07 0.00 27.87
CA PHE A 28 -17.52 0.17 28.02
C PHE A 28 -17.99 -0.07 29.44
N ALA A 29 -17.53 -1.15 30.08
CA ALA A 29 -17.95 -1.48 31.45
C ALA A 29 -17.49 -0.43 32.46
N SER A 30 -16.29 0.13 32.30
CA SER A 30 -15.77 1.22 33.15
C SER A 30 -16.63 2.49 33.11
N ARG A 31 -17.41 2.68 32.04
CA ARG A 31 -18.36 3.79 31.87
C ARG A 31 -19.81 3.40 32.18
N GLY A 32 -20.00 2.29 32.91
CA GLY A 32 -21.30 1.84 33.41
C GLY A 32 -22.19 1.14 32.37
N ALA A 33 -21.64 0.71 31.24
CA ALA A 33 -22.35 -0.13 30.28
C ALA A 33 -22.45 -1.59 30.78
N LYS A 34 -23.45 -2.31 30.27
CA LYS A 34 -23.71 -3.74 30.54
C LYS A 34 -23.22 -4.55 29.35
N VAL A 35 -22.17 -5.34 29.53
CA VAL A 35 -21.42 -5.94 28.42
C VAL A 35 -21.70 -7.43 28.28
N VAL A 36 -22.03 -7.87 27.06
CA VAL A 36 -22.00 -9.27 26.66
C VAL A 36 -20.66 -9.53 25.98
N VAL A 37 -19.80 -10.27 26.67
CA VAL A 37 -18.47 -10.66 26.18
C VAL A 37 -18.62 -11.97 25.42
N ASN A 38 -18.73 -11.90 24.09
CA ASN A 38 -18.80 -13.08 23.24
C ASN A 38 -17.40 -13.50 22.78
N ASP A 39 -17.02 -14.75 23.06
CA ASP A 39 -15.84 -15.38 22.47
C ASP A 39 -15.98 -16.90 22.38
N LEU A 40 -15.72 -17.46 21.20
CA LEU A 40 -15.80 -18.91 20.95
C LEU A 40 -14.64 -19.68 21.61
N GLY A 41 -13.54 -19.01 21.95
CA GLY A 41 -12.34 -19.65 22.51
C GLY A 41 -11.41 -20.28 21.49
N GLY A 42 -11.48 -19.84 20.23
CA GLY A 42 -10.66 -20.34 19.12
C GLY A 42 -9.33 -19.59 18.92
N THR A 43 -8.39 -20.21 18.22
CA THR A 43 -7.15 -19.60 17.73
C THR A 43 -7.43 -18.66 16.53
N LEU A 44 -6.45 -17.83 16.15
CA LEU A 44 -6.53 -16.96 14.95
C LEU A 44 -6.84 -17.73 13.65
N GLY A 45 -6.46 -19.01 13.58
CA GLY A 45 -6.79 -19.90 12.47
C GLY A 45 -8.17 -20.54 12.55
N GLY A 46 -9.00 -20.18 13.54
CA GLY A 46 -10.35 -20.68 13.73
C GLY A 46 -10.46 -22.08 14.37
N SER A 47 -9.40 -22.58 15.03
CA SER A 47 -9.42 -23.90 15.70
C SER A 47 -9.43 -23.77 17.23
N GLY A 48 -10.11 -24.68 17.94
CA GLY A 48 -10.19 -24.69 19.42
C GLY A 48 -11.48 -24.07 19.98
N THR A 49 -11.82 -24.42 21.22
CA THR A 49 -13.09 -24.04 21.90
C THR A 49 -12.90 -23.72 23.38
N SER A 50 -11.80 -23.06 23.77
CA SER A 50 -11.54 -22.77 25.18
C SER A 50 -12.40 -21.60 25.68
N THR A 51 -13.53 -21.91 26.33
CA THR A 51 -14.49 -20.92 26.86
C THR A 51 -13.90 -19.94 27.88
N LYS A 52 -12.73 -20.26 28.45
CA LYS A 52 -12.04 -19.49 29.49
C LYS A 52 -11.73 -18.04 29.10
N ALA A 53 -11.59 -17.72 27.81
CA ALA A 53 -11.21 -16.37 27.39
C ALA A 53 -12.29 -15.32 27.70
N ALA A 54 -13.58 -15.64 27.45
CA ALA A 54 -14.67 -14.74 27.78
C ALA A 54 -14.89 -14.63 29.30
N ASP A 55 -14.79 -15.75 30.02
CA ASP A 55 -14.90 -15.78 31.48
C ASP A 55 -13.88 -14.85 32.15
N VAL A 56 -12.61 -14.92 31.75
CA VAL A 56 -11.54 -14.07 32.32
C VAL A 56 -11.86 -12.58 32.20
N VAL A 57 -12.36 -12.14 31.04
CA VAL A 57 -12.70 -10.73 30.83
C VAL A 57 -13.93 -10.33 31.64
N VAL A 58 -14.92 -11.21 31.80
CA VAL A 58 -16.10 -10.95 32.62
C VAL A 58 -15.74 -10.86 34.10
N ASP A 59 -14.88 -11.74 34.58
CA ASP A 59 -14.40 -11.73 35.97
C ASP A 59 -13.62 -10.45 36.27
N GLU A 60 -12.77 -10.00 35.35
CA GLU A 60 -12.06 -8.72 35.45
C GLU A 60 -13.04 -7.54 35.52
N ILE A 61 -14.02 -7.48 34.61
CA ILE A 61 -15.06 -6.43 34.63
C ILE A 61 -15.79 -6.41 35.98
N ARG A 62 -16.15 -7.58 36.52
CA ARG A 62 -16.88 -7.68 37.80
C ARG A 62 -16.00 -7.31 38.99
N ALA A 63 -14.72 -7.67 38.96
CA ALA A 63 -13.76 -7.29 39.99
C ALA A 63 -13.62 -5.76 40.09
N ASP A 64 -13.68 -5.07 38.95
CA ASP A 64 -13.64 -3.60 38.88
C ASP A 64 -15.02 -2.94 39.09
N GLY A 65 -16.04 -3.70 39.51
CA GLY A 65 -17.38 -3.21 39.83
C GLY A 65 -18.31 -2.97 38.63
N GLY A 66 -17.89 -3.38 37.42
CA GLY A 66 -18.69 -3.32 36.21
C GLY A 66 -19.70 -4.47 36.07
N THR A 67 -20.53 -4.40 35.02
CA THR A 67 -21.57 -5.42 34.74
C THR A 67 -21.29 -6.13 33.42
N ALA A 68 -21.03 -7.43 33.47
CA ALA A 68 -20.85 -8.25 32.28
C ALA A 68 -21.35 -9.70 32.42
N VAL A 69 -21.60 -10.32 31.27
CA VAL A 69 -21.93 -11.75 31.12
C VAL A 69 -21.16 -12.34 29.94
N ALA A 70 -20.67 -13.57 30.10
CA ALA A 70 -19.95 -14.28 29.05
C ALA A 70 -20.93 -14.98 28.11
N ASN A 71 -20.54 -15.10 26.84
CA ASN A 71 -21.22 -15.93 25.86
C ASN A 71 -20.19 -16.67 25.00
N TYR A 72 -20.48 -17.92 24.65
CA TYR A 72 -19.54 -18.82 23.95
C TYR A 72 -20.00 -19.22 22.55
N ASP A 73 -21.08 -18.63 22.06
CA ASP A 73 -21.69 -19.01 20.81
C ASP A 73 -20.88 -18.52 19.60
N ASN A 74 -20.95 -19.27 18.51
CA ASN A 74 -20.32 -18.91 17.26
C ASN A 74 -21.18 -17.91 16.48
N VAL A 75 -20.58 -16.82 16.01
CA VAL A 75 -21.24 -15.74 15.27
C VAL A 75 -21.91 -16.17 13.96
N VAL A 76 -21.57 -17.34 13.42
CA VAL A 76 -22.10 -17.90 12.19
C VAL A 76 -23.16 -18.97 12.45
N THR A 77 -22.90 -19.90 13.38
CA THR A 77 -23.73 -21.10 13.57
C THR A 77 -24.74 -21.01 14.70
N ASN A 78 -24.56 -20.12 15.68
CA ASN A 78 -25.56 -19.85 16.73
C ASN A 78 -25.61 -18.35 17.13
N PRO A 79 -25.74 -17.41 16.17
CA PRO A 79 -25.81 -15.98 16.49
C PRO A 79 -27.04 -15.61 17.36
N GLU A 80 -28.11 -16.39 17.29
CA GLU A 80 -29.30 -16.24 18.15
C GLU A 80 -29.00 -16.49 19.63
N GLY A 81 -28.04 -17.37 19.95
CA GLY A 81 -27.58 -17.59 21.31
C GLY A 81 -26.94 -16.34 21.92
N ILE A 82 -26.14 -15.62 21.14
CA ILE A 82 -25.48 -14.37 21.54
C ILE A 82 -26.54 -13.30 21.90
N VAL A 83 -27.51 -13.09 21.02
CA VAL A 83 -28.57 -12.09 21.24
C VAL A 83 -29.50 -12.51 22.39
N ARG A 84 -29.81 -13.80 22.50
CA ARG A 84 -30.60 -14.35 23.61
C ARG A 84 -29.93 -14.09 24.96
N THR A 85 -28.62 -14.32 25.09
CA THR A 85 -27.87 -14.00 26.32
C THR A 85 -28.04 -12.52 26.70
N ALA A 86 -27.95 -11.60 25.75
CA ALA A 86 -28.13 -10.17 26.03
C ALA A 86 -29.55 -9.84 26.51
N VAL A 87 -30.57 -10.37 25.82
CA VAL A 87 -31.99 -10.11 26.13
C VAL A 87 -32.40 -10.74 27.45
N GLU A 88 -32.01 -11.99 27.72
CA GLU A 88 -32.35 -12.67 28.98
C GLU A 88 -31.66 -12.03 30.19
N THR A 89 -30.42 -11.57 30.03
CA THR A 89 -29.64 -10.99 31.15
C THR A 89 -29.97 -9.51 31.38
N PHE A 90 -30.10 -8.73 30.30
CA PHE A 90 -30.17 -7.26 30.37
C PHE A 90 -31.42 -6.65 29.71
N GLY A 91 -32.30 -7.48 29.13
CA GLY A 91 -33.60 -7.07 28.59
C GLY A 91 -33.59 -6.54 27.16
N THR A 92 -32.45 -6.11 26.61
CA THR A 92 -32.34 -5.58 25.24
C THR A 92 -30.90 -5.59 24.73
N VAL A 93 -30.67 -5.04 23.54
CA VAL A 93 -29.35 -4.68 22.98
C VAL A 93 -29.41 -3.23 22.53
N HIS A 94 -28.40 -2.42 22.86
CA HIS A 94 -28.28 -1.03 22.42
C HIS A 94 -27.15 -0.83 21.41
N VAL A 95 -26.05 -1.55 21.60
CA VAL A 95 -24.82 -1.43 20.81
C VAL A 95 -24.36 -2.81 20.36
N LEU A 96 -23.99 -2.94 19.08
CA LEU A 96 -23.38 -4.13 18.52
C LEU A 96 -22.01 -3.78 17.92
N ILE A 97 -20.96 -4.38 18.47
CA ILE A 97 -19.59 -4.27 17.95
C ILE A 97 -19.24 -5.56 17.21
N ASN A 98 -19.31 -5.52 15.88
CA ASN A 98 -18.95 -6.63 15.00
C ASN A 98 -17.42 -6.68 14.85
N ASN A 99 -16.75 -7.32 15.81
CA ASN A 99 -15.29 -7.37 15.93
C ASN A 99 -14.68 -8.77 15.68
N ALA A 100 -15.44 -9.85 15.88
CA ALA A 100 -14.95 -11.22 15.67
C ALA A 100 -14.30 -11.42 14.30
N GLY A 101 -13.25 -12.25 14.28
CA GLY A 101 -12.44 -12.44 13.09
C GLY A 101 -11.46 -13.59 13.14
N ILE A 102 -11.05 -14.06 11.96
CA ILE A 102 -10.04 -15.09 11.74
C ILE A 102 -9.15 -14.73 10.56
N LEU A 103 -7.97 -15.35 10.46
CA LEU A 103 -7.12 -15.23 9.27
C LEU A 103 -6.89 -16.59 8.61
N LYS A 104 -6.84 -16.55 7.28
CA LYS A 104 -6.50 -17.67 6.41
C LYS A 104 -5.68 -17.14 5.23
N ASP A 105 -4.57 -16.51 5.58
CA ASP A 105 -3.71 -15.79 4.63
C ASP A 105 -3.01 -16.78 3.70
N ALA A 106 -3.03 -16.47 2.41
CA ALA A 106 -2.36 -17.22 1.37
C ALA A 106 -2.26 -16.34 0.12
N ALA A 107 -1.12 -16.36 -0.56
CA ALA A 107 -1.06 -15.83 -1.92
C ALA A 107 -2.21 -16.43 -2.76
N PHE A 108 -2.84 -15.64 -3.60
CA PHE A 108 -4.04 -16.00 -4.35
C PHE A 108 -3.89 -17.29 -5.14
N LYS A 109 -2.70 -17.56 -5.69
CA LYS A 109 -2.38 -18.85 -6.35
C LYS A 109 -2.55 -20.07 -5.42
N ASN A 110 -2.32 -19.91 -4.12
CA ASN A 110 -2.39 -20.96 -3.11
C ASN A 110 -3.68 -20.92 -2.27
N MET A 111 -4.41 -19.80 -2.27
CA MET A 111 -5.65 -19.67 -1.50
C MET A 111 -6.70 -20.67 -1.98
N THR A 112 -7.22 -21.49 -1.06
CA THR A 112 -8.30 -22.43 -1.34
C THR A 112 -9.66 -21.76 -1.19
N GLU A 113 -10.69 -22.34 -1.80
CA GLU A 113 -12.06 -21.82 -1.65
C GLU A 113 -12.54 -21.87 -0.20
N ASN A 114 -12.24 -22.95 0.54
CA ASN A 114 -12.61 -23.04 1.96
C ASN A 114 -11.97 -21.91 2.78
N GLN A 115 -10.70 -21.59 2.55
CA GLN A 115 -10.05 -20.44 3.21
C GLN A 115 -10.71 -19.12 2.85
N PHE A 116 -11.25 -18.98 1.64
CA PHE A 116 -11.99 -17.79 1.23
C PHE A 116 -13.35 -17.71 1.93
N LEU A 117 -14.11 -18.81 1.92
CA LEU A 117 -15.43 -18.92 2.53
C LEU A 117 -15.39 -18.79 4.06
N ASP A 118 -14.46 -19.46 4.75
CA ASP A 118 -14.32 -19.38 6.21
C ASP A 118 -14.19 -17.92 6.68
N VAL A 119 -13.34 -17.15 5.98
CA VAL A 119 -13.08 -15.74 6.31
C VAL A 119 -14.32 -14.88 6.01
N LEU A 120 -14.99 -15.09 4.88
CA LEU A 120 -16.26 -14.41 4.59
C LEU A 120 -17.34 -14.73 5.62
N ASP A 121 -17.44 -15.99 6.03
CA ASP A 121 -18.47 -16.45 6.95
C ASP A 121 -18.32 -15.78 8.32
N VAL A 122 -17.13 -15.82 8.91
CA VAL A 122 -16.90 -15.22 10.23
C VAL A 122 -17.06 -13.70 10.19
N HIS A 123 -16.44 -13.04 9.21
CA HIS A 123 -16.38 -11.58 9.20
C HIS A 123 -17.64 -10.92 8.67
N LEU A 124 -18.12 -11.35 7.50
CA LEU A 124 -19.19 -10.67 6.78
C LEU A 124 -20.56 -11.30 7.07
N ASN A 125 -20.68 -12.63 6.93
CA ASN A 125 -21.96 -13.30 7.15
C ASN A 125 -22.33 -13.33 8.65
N GLY A 126 -21.36 -13.49 9.54
CA GLY A 126 -21.57 -13.39 10.99
C GLY A 126 -22.08 -12.02 11.41
N ALA A 127 -21.46 -10.95 10.89
CA ALA A 127 -21.92 -9.58 11.13
C ALA A 127 -23.33 -9.34 10.59
N PHE A 128 -23.65 -9.84 9.38
CA PHE A 128 -25.01 -9.78 8.84
C PHE A 128 -26.02 -10.46 9.77
N LYS A 129 -25.78 -11.73 10.14
CA LYS A 129 -26.71 -12.52 10.96
C LYS A 129 -26.96 -11.87 12.32
N LEU A 130 -25.91 -11.44 13.02
CA LEU A 130 -26.05 -10.79 14.32
C LEU A 130 -26.74 -9.43 14.22
N THR A 131 -26.37 -8.62 13.23
CA THR A 131 -27.02 -7.31 13.02
C THR A 131 -28.49 -7.50 12.68
N LYS A 132 -28.82 -8.51 11.87
CA LYS A 132 -30.19 -8.87 11.50
C LYS A 132 -31.05 -9.25 12.71
N LEU A 133 -30.48 -9.97 13.67
CA LEU A 133 -31.15 -10.35 14.92
C LEU A 133 -31.31 -9.18 15.90
N CYS A 134 -30.35 -8.26 15.95
CA CYS A 134 -30.45 -7.05 16.78
C CYS A 134 -31.39 -5.98 16.18
N TRP A 135 -31.58 -5.99 14.86
CA TRP A 135 -32.33 -4.95 14.14
C TRP A 135 -33.77 -4.72 14.64
N PRO A 136 -34.59 -5.74 14.94
CA PRO A 136 -35.92 -5.54 15.51
C PRO A 136 -35.89 -4.83 16.86
N LEU A 137 -34.93 -5.18 17.74
CA LEU A 137 -34.75 -4.56 19.06
C LEU A 137 -34.43 -3.07 18.90
N PHE A 138 -33.46 -2.76 18.04
CA PHE A 138 -33.07 -1.38 17.75
C PHE A 138 -34.22 -0.54 17.20
N ARG A 139 -35.02 -1.11 16.30
CA ARG A 139 -36.20 -0.44 15.72
C ARG A 139 -37.29 -0.21 16.74
N GLN A 140 -37.56 -1.19 17.60
CA GLN A 140 -38.59 -1.11 18.64
C GLN A 140 -38.26 -0.01 19.65
N GLN A 141 -37.01 0.05 20.12
CA GLN A 141 -36.57 1.03 21.09
C GLN A 141 -36.15 2.38 20.48
N LYS A 142 -36.18 2.51 19.13
CA LYS A 142 -35.74 3.69 18.38
C LYS A 142 -34.33 4.16 18.78
N PHE A 143 -33.43 3.20 18.96
CA PHE A 143 -32.02 3.45 19.25
C PHE A 143 -31.18 2.23 18.89
N GLY A 144 -30.09 2.44 18.16
CA GLY A 144 -29.08 1.41 17.93
C GLY A 144 -27.76 2.02 17.50
N ARG A 145 -26.65 1.38 17.88
CA ARG A 145 -25.30 1.72 17.40
C ARG A 145 -24.62 0.46 16.93
N ILE A 146 -24.09 0.49 15.72
CA ILE A 146 -23.42 -0.64 15.08
C ILE A 146 -22.03 -0.19 14.66
N ILE A 147 -21.01 -0.90 15.12
CA ILE A 147 -19.63 -0.69 14.68
C ILE A 147 -19.19 -1.92 13.90
N MET A 148 -18.77 -1.68 12.67
CA MET A 148 -18.16 -2.68 11.80
C MET A 148 -16.64 -2.55 11.86
N THR A 149 -15.95 -3.57 12.35
CA THR A 149 -14.49 -3.60 12.32
C THR A 149 -14.01 -4.01 10.93
N THR A 150 -13.72 -3.04 10.06
CA THR A 150 -13.00 -3.25 8.80
C THR A 150 -11.48 -3.28 9.06
N SER A 151 -10.64 -2.93 8.08
CA SER A 151 -9.19 -2.83 8.22
C SER A 151 -8.58 -2.03 7.06
N PRO A 152 -7.33 -1.54 7.18
CA PRO A 152 -6.60 -0.99 6.03
C PRO A 152 -6.52 -1.98 4.85
N ALA A 153 -6.41 -3.29 5.10
CA ALA A 153 -6.48 -4.30 4.04
C ALA A 153 -7.85 -4.34 3.34
N GLY A 154 -8.95 -4.13 4.07
CA GLY A 154 -10.28 -3.96 3.47
C GLY A 154 -10.42 -2.67 2.67
N LEU A 155 -9.78 -1.58 3.09
CA LEU A 155 -9.87 -0.32 2.36
C LEU A 155 -9.01 -0.32 1.10
N TYR A 156 -7.77 -0.79 1.18
CA TYR A 156 -6.77 -0.60 0.12
C TYR A 156 -6.38 -1.90 -0.60
N GLY A 157 -6.83 -3.05 -0.13
CA GLY A 157 -6.30 -4.35 -0.53
C GLY A 157 -4.96 -4.65 0.15
N ASN A 158 -4.62 -5.94 0.23
CA ASN A 158 -3.34 -6.41 0.75
C ASN A 158 -2.94 -7.75 0.11
N PHE A 159 -1.64 -7.91 -0.17
CA PHE A 159 -1.09 -9.13 -0.78
C PHE A 159 -1.34 -10.34 0.11
N GLY A 160 -1.83 -11.45 -0.45
CA GLY A 160 -2.06 -12.70 0.27
C GLY A 160 -3.32 -12.70 1.16
N GLN A 161 -4.13 -11.65 1.06
CA GLN A 161 -5.32 -11.43 1.89
C GLN A 161 -6.56 -11.12 1.04
N THR A 162 -6.69 -11.68 -0.17
CA THR A 162 -7.86 -11.46 -1.05
C THR A 162 -9.20 -11.80 -0.37
N ASN A 163 -9.25 -12.83 0.47
CA ASN A 163 -10.41 -13.20 1.28
C ASN A 163 -10.72 -12.16 2.37
N TYR A 164 -9.73 -11.82 3.20
CA TYR A 164 -9.88 -10.89 4.31
C TYR A 164 -10.21 -9.48 3.82
N SER A 165 -9.52 -9.01 2.78
CA SER A 165 -9.75 -7.71 2.15
C SER A 165 -11.19 -7.61 1.61
N ALA A 166 -11.67 -8.65 0.93
CA ALA A 166 -13.06 -8.72 0.46
C ALA A 166 -14.06 -8.67 1.62
N ALA A 167 -13.88 -9.50 2.66
CA ALA A 167 -14.79 -9.53 3.80
C ALA A 167 -14.88 -8.17 4.50
N LYS A 168 -13.72 -7.54 4.72
CA LYS A 168 -13.59 -6.27 5.44
C LYS A 168 -14.17 -5.08 4.65
N MET A 169 -14.04 -5.08 3.32
CA MET A 169 -14.70 -4.07 2.49
C MET A 169 -16.21 -4.31 2.39
N GLY A 170 -16.65 -5.57 2.38
CA GLY A 170 -18.08 -5.90 2.42
C GLY A 170 -18.80 -5.33 3.65
N LEU A 171 -18.10 -5.27 4.78
CA LEU A 171 -18.58 -4.62 6.00
C LEU A 171 -18.78 -3.10 5.86
N VAL A 172 -17.97 -2.43 5.03
CA VAL A 172 -18.11 -0.99 4.76
C VAL A 172 -19.41 -0.71 4.00
N GLY A 173 -19.63 -1.41 2.87
CA GLY A 173 -20.87 -1.27 2.10
C GLY A 173 -22.13 -1.68 2.88
N LEU A 174 -22.00 -2.64 3.80
CA LEU A 174 -23.06 -2.99 4.75
C LEU A 174 -23.31 -1.84 5.74
N ALA A 175 -22.27 -1.27 6.35
CA ALA A 175 -22.40 -0.16 7.30
C ALA A 175 -23.08 1.07 6.68
N GLU A 176 -22.67 1.50 5.49
CA GLU A 176 -23.26 2.64 4.78
C GLU A 176 -24.74 2.39 4.44
N THR A 177 -25.08 1.15 4.05
CA THR A 177 -26.48 0.77 3.79
C THR A 177 -27.31 0.80 5.08
N LEU A 178 -26.80 0.22 6.16
CA LEU A 178 -27.49 0.20 7.46
C LEU A 178 -27.66 1.61 8.02
N ALA A 179 -26.70 2.51 7.80
CA ALA A 179 -26.82 3.91 8.15
C ALA A 179 -28.03 4.57 7.46
N LYS A 180 -28.19 4.34 6.15
CA LYS A 180 -29.33 4.85 5.36
C LYS A 180 -30.66 4.23 5.81
N GLU A 181 -30.70 2.91 6.05
CA GLU A 181 -31.93 2.22 6.49
C GLU A 181 -32.33 2.54 7.93
N GLY A 182 -31.34 2.75 8.79
CA GLY A 182 -31.47 2.94 10.23
C GLY A 182 -31.82 4.37 10.65
N ALA A 183 -31.57 5.36 9.79
CA ALA A 183 -31.69 6.78 10.11
C ALA A 183 -33.03 7.15 10.79
N LYS A 184 -34.16 6.71 10.22
CA LYS A 184 -35.51 6.99 10.76
C LYS A 184 -35.81 6.34 12.11
N TYR A 185 -34.98 5.40 12.54
CA TYR A 185 -35.10 4.68 13.80
C TYR A 185 -34.00 5.08 14.81
N ASN A 186 -33.20 6.12 14.50
CA ASN A 186 -32.02 6.49 15.28
C ASN A 186 -31.06 5.29 15.48
N ILE A 187 -30.92 4.49 14.43
CA ILE A 187 -29.92 3.43 14.33
C ILE A 187 -28.79 3.97 13.48
N LYS A 188 -27.59 4.00 14.04
CA LYS A 188 -26.38 4.48 13.35
C LYS A 188 -25.43 3.31 13.15
N ALA A 189 -24.80 3.25 11.99
CA ALA A 189 -23.81 2.25 11.65
C ALA A 189 -22.56 2.94 11.08
N ASN A 190 -21.39 2.62 11.63
CA ASN A 190 -20.11 3.18 11.21
C ASN A 190 -19.07 2.06 11.06
N ALA A 191 -18.01 2.31 10.30
CA ALA A 191 -16.91 1.38 10.12
C ALA A 191 -15.60 1.96 10.67
N ILE A 192 -14.80 1.12 11.30
CA ILE A 192 -13.45 1.46 11.78
C ILE A 192 -12.42 0.56 11.11
N ALA A 193 -11.32 1.13 10.65
CA ALA A 193 -10.17 0.47 10.07
C ALA A 193 -8.99 0.59 11.05
N PRO A 194 -8.98 -0.22 12.13
CA PRO A 194 -7.92 -0.12 13.11
C PRO A 194 -6.62 -0.74 12.59
N LEU A 195 -5.50 -0.09 12.91
CA LEU A 195 -4.19 -0.73 12.94
C LEU A 195 -3.75 -0.83 14.40
N ALA A 196 -3.77 -2.04 14.94
CA ALA A 196 -3.48 -2.29 16.35
C ALA A 196 -2.60 -3.52 16.52
N LYS A 197 -1.74 -3.47 17.56
CA LYS A 197 -1.03 -4.59 18.14
C LYS A 197 -2.06 -5.66 18.48
N SER A 198 -1.96 -6.74 17.75
CA SER A 198 -2.71 -7.96 17.96
C SER A 198 -1.74 -9.12 17.79
N ARG A 199 -2.15 -10.32 18.20
CA ARG A 199 -1.43 -11.56 17.86
C ARG A 199 -1.09 -11.67 16.36
N MET A 200 -1.83 -10.95 15.51
CA MET A 200 -1.67 -10.88 14.05
C MET A 200 -0.57 -9.89 13.59
N THR A 201 -0.47 -8.70 14.17
CA THR A 201 0.56 -7.72 13.76
C THR A 201 1.91 -7.98 14.42
N GLU A 202 1.92 -8.71 15.55
CA GLU A 202 3.13 -9.07 16.31
C GLU A 202 4.15 -9.90 15.50
N THR A 203 3.70 -10.66 14.50
CA THR A 203 4.56 -11.49 13.66
C THR A 203 5.16 -10.74 12.46
N VAL A 204 4.71 -9.51 12.20
CA VAL A 204 5.03 -8.76 10.98
C VAL A 204 5.71 -7.41 11.28
N MET A 205 5.44 -6.81 12.44
CA MET A 205 5.92 -5.46 12.77
C MET A 205 7.03 -5.46 13.84
N PRO A 206 8.00 -4.52 13.77
CA PRO A 206 9.04 -4.40 14.80
C PRO A 206 8.49 -4.14 16.20
N PRO A 207 9.15 -4.62 17.28
CA PRO A 207 8.70 -4.45 18.67
C PRO A 207 8.40 -3.00 19.08
N ASP A 208 9.19 -2.03 18.61
CA ASP A 208 9.00 -0.62 18.98
C ASP A 208 7.80 0.04 18.28
N VAL A 209 7.43 -0.45 17.10
CA VAL A 209 6.17 -0.07 16.42
C VAL A 209 4.99 -0.67 17.15
N LEU A 210 5.08 -1.94 17.55
CA LEU A 210 4.02 -2.64 18.28
C LEU A 210 3.69 -1.99 19.64
N LYS A 211 4.68 -1.42 20.33
CA LYS A 211 4.47 -0.67 21.58
C LYS A 211 3.57 0.55 21.39
N LYS A 212 3.56 1.18 20.21
CA LYS A 212 2.73 2.34 19.91
C LYS A 212 1.30 1.96 19.49
N LEU A 213 1.09 0.75 18.98
CA LEU A 213 -0.19 0.30 18.42
C LEU A 213 -1.12 -0.35 19.47
N LEU A 214 -1.13 0.11 20.71
CA LEU A 214 -1.94 -0.55 21.76
C LEU A 214 -3.45 -0.50 21.45
N PRO A 215 -4.21 -1.59 21.70
CA PRO A 215 -5.67 -1.61 21.59
C PRO A 215 -6.39 -0.45 22.30
N GLU A 216 -5.81 0.01 23.41
CA GLU A 216 -6.29 1.13 24.23
C GLU A 216 -6.41 2.43 23.42
N LYS A 217 -5.57 2.62 22.41
CA LYS A 217 -5.59 3.80 21.54
C LYS A 217 -6.67 3.76 20.46
N VAL A 218 -7.42 2.66 20.34
CA VAL A 218 -8.53 2.50 19.37
C VAL A 218 -9.90 2.64 20.04
N ALA A 219 -10.03 2.15 21.28
CA ALA A 219 -11.28 2.14 22.04
C ALA A 219 -12.02 3.49 22.13
N PRO A 220 -11.37 4.66 22.27
CA PRO A 220 -12.05 5.94 22.48
C PRO A 220 -13.03 6.28 21.35
N LEU A 221 -12.62 6.07 20.09
CA LEU A 221 -13.50 6.30 18.95
C LEU A 221 -14.70 5.34 18.96
N VAL A 222 -14.47 4.07 19.30
CA VAL A 222 -15.55 3.06 19.38
C VAL A 222 -16.59 3.45 20.41
N LEU A 223 -16.15 3.89 21.59
CA LEU A 223 -17.00 4.38 22.66
C LEU A 223 -17.78 5.62 22.20
N TYR A 224 -17.10 6.62 21.63
CA TYR A 224 -17.76 7.84 21.15
C TYR A 224 -18.81 7.56 20.07
N LEU A 225 -18.46 6.77 19.04
CA LEU A 225 -19.40 6.37 17.97
C LEU A 225 -20.59 5.56 18.48
N SER A 226 -20.46 4.93 19.66
CA SER A 226 -21.52 4.14 20.31
C SER A 226 -22.34 4.94 21.33
N SER A 227 -21.97 6.20 21.57
CA SER A 227 -22.66 7.06 22.53
C SER A 227 -24.01 7.56 22.02
N ARG A 228 -24.81 8.08 22.95
CA ARG A 228 -26.07 8.77 22.62
C ARG A 228 -25.81 10.10 21.89
N GLY A 229 -24.74 10.81 22.25
CA GLY A 229 -24.38 12.14 21.73
C GLY A 229 -23.81 12.13 20.31
N CYS A 230 -23.19 11.04 19.87
CA CYS A 230 -22.61 10.99 18.53
C CYS A 230 -23.67 11.02 17.42
N SER A 231 -23.51 11.96 16.50
CA SER A 231 -24.39 12.15 15.34
C SER A 231 -23.91 11.38 14.09
N CYS A 232 -22.65 10.93 14.02
CA CYS A 232 -22.09 10.27 12.83
C CYS A 232 -22.79 8.95 12.49
N SER A 233 -23.11 8.77 11.22
CA SER A 233 -23.62 7.52 10.69
C SER A 233 -23.19 7.38 9.24
N GLY A 234 -22.82 6.16 8.81
CA GLY A 234 -22.26 5.90 7.49
C GLY A 234 -20.82 6.36 7.35
N CYS A 235 -20.15 6.61 8.47
CA CYS A 235 -18.80 7.16 8.51
C CYS A 235 -17.76 6.04 8.61
N ILE A 236 -16.58 6.27 8.03
CA ILE A 236 -15.44 5.34 8.01
C ILE A 236 -14.26 6.05 8.66
N PHE A 237 -13.51 5.36 9.52
CA PHE A 237 -12.36 5.96 10.21
C PHE A 237 -11.15 5.04 10.17
N GLU A 238 -9.96 5.60 9.93
CA GLU A 238 -8.70 4.96 10.27
C GLU A 238 -8.27 5.36 11.67
N VAL A 239 -7.82 4.38 12.44
CA VAL A 239 -7.45 4.58 13.85
C VAL A 239 -6.24 3.74 14.20
N ALA A 240 -5.18 4.38 14.68
CA ALA A 240 -4.00 3.68 15.15
C ALA A 240 -3.02 4.58 15.87
N ALA A 241 -2.34 4.02 16.88
CA ALA A 241 -1.29 4.69 17.64
C ALA A 241 -1.66 6.05 18.26
N GLY A 242 -2.95 6.39 18.37
CA GLY A 242 -3.44 7.67 18.88
C GLY A 242 -3.93 8.63 17.79
N LEU A 243 -3.76 8.29 16.51
CA LEU A 243 -4.42 8.97 15.40
C LEU A 243 -5.87 8.52 15.28
N PHE A 244 -6.76 9.49 15.05
CA PHE A 244 -8.16 9.31 14.65
C PHE A 244 -8.44 10.16 13.40
N ALA A 245 -8.71 9.52 12.27
CA ALA A 245 -8.95 10.23 11.01
C ALA A 245 -10.15 9.65 10.26
N GLN A 246 -11.09 10.49 9.85
CA GLN A 246 -12.18 10.06 8.98
C GLN A 246 -11.66 9.77 7.56
N ILE A 247 -12.27 8.82 6.89
CA ILE A 247 -12.07 8.53 5.47
C ILE A 247 -13.37 8.76 4.71
N ARG A 248 -13.26 9.33 3.52
CA ARG A 248 -14.37 9.51 2.57
C ARG A 248 -13.97 9.14 1.15
N TRP A 249 -14.97 8.95 0.31
CA TRP A 249 -14.77 8.81 -1.12
C TRP A 249 -14.44 10.15 -1.77
N GLU A 250 -13.44 10.15 -2.63
CA GLU A 250 -13.07 11.25 -3.51
C GLU A 250 -13.19 10.77 -4.95
N ARG A 251 -13.92 11.52 -5.78
CA ARG A 251 -14.18 11.20 -7.19
C ARG A 251 -13.60 12.29 -8.07
N SER A 252 -12.89 11.91 -9.13
CA SER A 252 -12.16 12.82 -10.02
C SER A 252 -13.06 13.86 -10.70
N SER A 253 -12.43 14.91 -11.26
CA SER A 253 -13.00 16.01 -12.07
C SER A 253 -13.56 15.59 -13.43
N ASP A 254 -13.53 14.28 -13.68
CA ASP A 254 -14.33 13.58 -14.65
C ASP A 254 -14.04 13.85 -16.15
N LEU A 255 -14.21 12.81 -16.96
CA LEU A 255 -14.18 12.89 -18.42
C LEU A 255 -15.61 12.89 -18.96
N LEU A 256 -15.92 13.92 -19.75
CA LEU A 256 -17.19 14.04 -20.48
C LEU A 256 -16.95 13.87 -21.98
N LEU A 257 -17.69 12.93 -22.57
CA LEU A 257 -17.70 12.63 -24.00
C LEU A 257 -19.13 12.48 -24.50
N LYS A 258 -19.37 12.83 -25.76
CA LYS A 258 -20.68 12.70 -26.39
C LYS A 258 -21.08 11.21 -26.47
N PRO A 259 -22.25 10.80 -25.98
CA PRO A 259 -22.67 9.39 -25.95
C PRO A 259 -23.34 8.97 -27.27
N ASP A 260 -22.59 9.05 -28.37
CA ASP A 260 -23.01 8.60 -29.71
C ASP A 260 -22.00 7.62 -30.32
N GLU A 261 -22.06 7.37 -31.64
CA GLU A 261 -21.15 6.44 -32.34
C GLU A 261 -19.67 6.82 -32.22
N SER A 262 -19.35 8.08 -31.91
CA SER A 262 -17.97 8.52 -31.68
C SER A 262 -17.46 8.19 -30.26
N PHE A 263 -18.29 7.68 -29.35
CA PHE A 263 -17.88 7.23 -28.02
C PHE A 263 -17.18 5.87 -28.10
N THR A 264 -15.88 5.89 -28.34
CA THR A 264 -15.03 4.71 -28.58
C THR A 264 -13.95 4.56 -27.50
N PRO A 265 -13.35 3.37 -27.35
CA PRO A 265 -12.11 3.19 -26.58
C PRO A 265 -11.02 4.20 -26.94
N GLU A 266 -10.81 4.50 -28.22
CA GLU A 266 -9.82 5.48 -28.69
C GLU A 266 -10.12 6.90 -28.23
N ALA A 267 -11.38 7.34 -28.31
CA ALA A 267 -11.78 8.65 -27.81
C ALA A 267 -11.52 8.81 -26.32
N ILE A 268 -11.77 7.75 -25.53
CA ILE A 268 -11.47 7.74 -24.10
C ILE A 268 -9.96 7.74 -23.87
N LEU A 269 -9.20 6.91 -24.59
CA LEU A 269 -7.74 6.83 -24.47
C LEU A 269 -7.07 8.17 -24.77
N ASN A 270 -7.53 8.89 -25.79
CA ASN A 270 -7.03 10.21 -26.18
C ASN A 270 -7.08 11.24 -25.04
N ARG A 271 -8.07 11.09 -24.14
CA ARG A 271 -8.33 12.00 -23.01
C ARG A 271 -8.29 11.30 -21.65
N PHE A 272 -7.59 10.17 -21.57
CA PHE A 272 -7.61 9.33 -20.37
C PHE A 272 -7.08 10.04 -19.11
N ALA A 273 -6.14 10.97 -19.27
CA ALA A 273 -5.58 11.75 -18.16
C ALA A 273 -6.66 12.57 -17.40
N GLU A 274 -7.77 12.93 -18.05
CA GLU A 274 -8.88 13.63 -17.41
C GLU A 274 -9.66 12.72 -16.46
N VAL A 275 -9.75 11.41 -16.77
CA VAL A 275 -10.42 10.42 -15.92
C VAL A 275 -9.77 10.35 -14.53
N THR A 276 -8.45 10.54 -14.46
CA THR A 276 -7.65 10.45 -13.22
C THR A 276 -7.27 11.81 -12.64
N ASN A 277 -7.91 12.90 -13.09
CA ASN A 277 -7.62 14.25 -12.61
C ASN A 277 -8.44 14.58 -11.34
N PHE A 278 -7.78 14.81 -10.21
CA PHE A 278 -8.44 15.12 -8.94
C PHE A 278 -8.38 16.61 -8.53
N LYS A 279 -7.93 17.51 -9.40
CA LYS A 279 -7.78 18.95 -9.06
C LYS A 279 -9.10 19.64 -8.68
N SER A 280 -10.22 19.16 -9.22
CA SER A 280 -11.57 19.62 -8.87
C SER A 280 -12.43 18.40 -8.49
N ALA A 281 -11.98 17.64 -7.50
CA ALA A 281 -12.65 16.42 -7.09
C ALA A 281 -14.01 16.67 -6.42
N GLN A 282 -14.88 15.67 -6.53
CA GLN A 282 -16.17 15.60 -5.84
C GLN A 282 -16.05 14.67 -4.63
N TYR A 283 -16.88 14.90 -3.60
CA TYR A 283 -16.91 14.08 -2.39
C TYR A 283 -18.28 13.41 -2.20
N PRO A 284 -18.62 12.44 -3.06
CA PRO A 284 -19.96 11.88 -3.14
C PRO A 284 -20.32 10.96 -1.96
N THR A 285 -21.59 10.97 -1.60
CA THR A 285 -22.24 9.99 -0.69
C THR A 285 -23.31 9.14 -1.41
N GLN A 286 -23.38 9.28 -2.73
CA GLN A 286 -24.31 8.61 -3.64
C GLN A 286 -23.81 8.67 -5.09
N LEU A 287 -24.48 7.93 -5.97
CA LEU A 287 -24.23 7.96 -7.41
C LEU A 287 -24.38 9.38 -7.99
N ASN A 288 -23.64 9.66 -9.07
CA ASN A 288 -23.66 10.96 -9.75
C ASN A 288 -25.03 11.26 -10.38
N ASP A 289 -25.35 12.54 -10.65
CA ASP A 289 -26.56 12.90 -11.36
C ASP A 289 -26.44 12.57 -12.87
N TYR A 290 -26.65 11.30 -13.19
CA TYR A 290 -26.53 10.79 -14.56
C TYR A 290 -27.52 11.44 -15.54
N ASN A 291 -28.66 11.96 -15.07
CA ASN A 291 -29.58 12.70 -15.92
C ASN A 291 -28.99 14.05 -16.32
N SER A 292 -28.47 14.82 -15.36
CA SER A 292 -27.77 16.08 -15.64
C SER A 292 -26.54 15.85 -16.53
N LEU A 293 -25.73 14.83 -16.23
CA LEU A 293 -24.58 14.45 -17.05
C LEU A 293 -24.99 14.13 -18.48
N LEU A 294 -26.05 13.34 -18.69
CA LEU A 294 -26.51 12.99 -20.03
C LEU A 294 -26.97 14.22 -20.83
N GLU A 295 -27.66 15.16 -20.19
CA GLU A 295 -28.08 16.41 -20.82
C GLU A 295 -26.90 17.31 -21.20
N GLN A 296 -25.80 17.25 -20.44
CA GLN A 296 -24.55 17.94 -20.75
C GLN A 296 -23.80 17.25 -21.89
N THR A 297 -23.56 15.95 -21.78
CA THR A 297 -22.74 15.19 -22.75
C THR A 297 -23.39 15.09 -24.12
N LYS A 298 -24.73 15.03 -24.22
CA LYS A 298 -25.44 15.05 -25.50
C LYS A 298 -25.19 16.31 -26.33
N LYS A 299 -24.89 17.45 -25.68
CA LYS A 299 -24.64 18.74 -26.34
C LYS A 299 -23.21 18.89 -26.85
N LEU A 300 -22.30 18.01 -26.45
CA LEU A 300 -20.91 18.01 -26.91
C LEU A 300 -20.84 17.72 -28.43
N PRO A 301 -19.77 18.18 -29.12
CA PRO A 301 -19.48 17.75 -30.49
C PRO A 301 -19.08 16.27 -30.55
N PRO A 302 -19.04 15.65 -31.75
CA PRO A 302 -18.46 14.32 -31.91
C PRO A 302 -17.06 14.22 -31.30
N ASN A 303 -16.74 13.09 -30.67
CA ASN A 303 -15.52 12.92 -29.90
C ASN A 303 -14.29 12.78 -30.81
N ASP A 304 -13.21 13.48 -30.48
CA ASP A 304 -11.91 13.28 -31.10
C ASP A 304 -11.36 11.89 -30.76
N GLN A 305 -11.08 11.11 -31.80
CA GLN A 305 -10.59 9.74 -31.70
C GLN A 305 -9.09 9.68 -31.39
N GLY A 306 -8.37 10.80 -31.48
CA GLY A 306 -6.92 10.82 -31.35
C GLY A 306 -6.20 10.02 -32.43
N LYS A 307 -4.89 9.84 -32.22
CA LYS A 307 -3.99 9.18 -33.18
C LYS A 307 -3.76 7.69 -32.89
N THR A 308 -3.88 7.28 -31.63
CA THR A 308 -3.67 5.89 -31.22
C THR A 308 -4.86 5.04 -31.63
N ARG A 309 -4.60 3.84 -32.17
CA ARG A 309 -5.62 2.86 -32.51
C ARG A 309 -5.50 1.67 -31.57
N LEU A 310 -6.63 1.18 -31.08
CA LEU A 310 -6.64 0.02 -30.20
C LEU A 310 -6.45 -1.25 -31.04
N SER A 311 -5.35 -1.95 -30.83
CA SER A 311 -5.00 -3.14 -31.62
C SER A 311 -4.59 -4.35 -30.79
N SER A 312 -4.26 -4.16 -29.50
CA SER A 312 -3.76 -5.24 -28.64
C SER A 312 -4.77 -6.36 -28.35
N LEU A 313 -6.06 -6.08 -28.55
CA LEU A 313 -7.15 -7.03 -28.30
C LEU A 313 -7.40 -8.00 -29.44
N LYS A 314 -6.80 -7.75 -30.62
CA LYS A 314 -6.90 -8.66 -31.75
C LYS A 314 -6.38 -10.04 -31.35
N ASP A 315 -7.17 -11.07 -31.66
CA ASP A 315 -6.92 -12.48 -31.35
C ASP A 315 -6.84 -12.84 -29.86
N LYS A 316 -7.06 -11.89 -28.94
CA LYS A 316 -7.17 -12.17 -27.49
C LYS A 316 -8.45 -12.93 -27.18
N VAL A 317 -8.37 -13.88 -26.26
CA VAL A 317 -9.53 -14.63 -25.79
C VAL A 317 -10.15 -13.94 -24.58
N VAL A 318 -11.43 -13.60 -24.68
CA VAL A 318 -12.16 -12.83 -23.66
C VAL A 318 -13.34 -13.66 -23.15
N ILE A 319 -13.43 -13.87 -21.84
CA ILE A 319 -14.63 -14.40 -21.20
C ILE A 319 -15.45 -13.24 -20.67
N VAL A 320 -16.73 -13.15 -21.05
CA VAL A 320 -17.69 -12.19 -20.48
C VAL A 320 -18.85 -12.96 -19.85
N THR A 321 -19.06 -12.79 -18.55
CA THR A 321 -20.15 -13.46 -17.82
C THR A 321 -21.42 -12.62 -17.74
N GLY A 322 -22.59 -13.27 -17.74
CA GLY A 322 -23.89 -12.60 -17.82
C GLY A 322 -24.06 -11.80 -19.13
N ALA A 323 -23.61 -12.39 -20.24
CA ALA A 323 -23.45 -11.75 -21.54
C ALA A 323 -24.55 -12.08 -22.54
N GLY A 324 -25.62 -12.80 -22.14
CA GLY A 324 -26.74 -13.12 -23.03
C GLY A 324 -27.67 -11.92 -23.28
N SER A 325 -27.62 -10.90 -22.41
CA SER A 325 -28.41 -9.67 -22.56
C SER A 325 -27.75 -8.47 -21.88
N GLY A 326 -28.38 -7.29 -22.00
CA GLY A 326 -28.00 -6.07 -21.27
C GLY A 326 -26.53 -5.67 -21.42
N LEU A 327 -25.92 -5.28 -20.31
CA LEU A 327 -24.55 -4.75 -20.27
C LEU A 327 -23.51 -5.78 -20.77
N GLY A 328 -23.59 -7.03 -20.33
CA GLY A 328 -22.65 -8.07 -20.72
C GLY A 328 -22.70 -8.39 -22.21
N ARG A 329 -23.89 -8.37 -22.82
CA ARG A 329 -24.03 -8.50 -24.29
C ARG A 329 -23.26 -7.40 -25.02
N HIS A 330 -23.39 -6.14 -24.59
CA HIS A 330 -22.67 -5.04 -25.22
C HIS A 330 -21.16 -5.14 -25.01
N HIS A 331 -20.70 -5.55 -23.83
CA HIS A 331 -19.27 -5.85 -23.63
C HIS A 331 -18.77 -6.88 -24.64
N ALA A 332 -19.49 -8.01 -24.80
CA ALA A 332 -19.13 -9.06 -25.74
C ALA A 332 -19.08 -8.57 -27.20
N LEU A 333 -20.06 -7.77 -27.63
CA LEU A 333 -20.08 -7.18 -28.97
C LEU A 333 -18.92 -6.22 -29.19
N TRP A 334 -18.60 -5.37 -28.22
CA TRP A 334 -17.48 -4.43 -28.30
C TRP A 334 -16.14 -5.15 -28.34
N PHE A 335 -15.91 -6.17 -27.51
CA PHE A 335 -14.69 -6.98 -27.60
C PHE A 335 -14.53 -7.64 -28.98
N ALA A 336 -15.61 -8.21 -29.52
CA ALA A 336 -15.57 -8.82 -30.85
C ALA A 336 -15.27 -7.81 -31.97
N ARG A 337 -15.81 -6.58 -31.88
CA ARG A 337 -15.51 -5.49 -32.83
C ARG A 337 -14.02 -5.13 -32.86
N TYR A 338 -13.33 -5.27 -31.74
CA TYR A 338 -11.87 -5.05 -31.63
C TYR A 338 -11.04 -6.32 -31.90
N GLY A 339 -11.64 -7.32 -32.53
CA GLY A 339 -10.95 -8.52 -33.03
C GLY A 339 -10.69 -9.59 -31.97
N ALA A 340 -11.27 -9.49 -30.78
CA ALA A 340 -11.16 -10.52 -29.76
C ALA A 340 -12.04 -11.75 -30.08
N LYS A 341 -11.62 -12.92 -29.57
CA LYS A 341 -12.38 -14.17 -29.60
C LYS A 341 -13.17 -14.28 -28.30
N VAL A 342 -14.50 -14.23 -28.39
CA VAL A 342 -15.35 -14.00 -27.21
C VAL A 342 -16.05 -15.27 -26.75
N VAL A 343 -15.88 -15.62 -25.48
CA VAL A 343 -16.70 -16.61 -24.78
C VAL A 343 -17.86 -15.87 -24.12
N VAL A 344 -19.04 -16.04 -24.68
CA VAL A 344 -20.28 -15.45 -24.18
C VAL A 344 -20.88 -16.39 -23.15
N ASN A 345 -20.73 -16.08 -21.86
CA ASN A 345 -21.37 -16.85 -20.80
C ASN A 345 -22.72 -16.24 -20.42
N ASP A 346 -23.76 -17.06 -20.43
CA ASP A 346 -25.06 -16.75 -19.83
C ASP A 346 -25.75 -18.06 -19.44
N PHE A 347 -26.24 -18.16 -18.20
CA PHE A 347 -26.86 -19.39 -17.73
C PHE A 347 -28.21 -19.67 -18.42
N GLN A 348 -28.91 -18.63 -18.90
CA GLN A 348 -30.19 -18.78 -19.59
C GLN A 348 -29.96 -19.15 -21.06
N ASP A 349 -29.31 -18.26 -21.81
CA ASP A 349 -29.06 -18.46 -23.24
C ASP A 349 -27.97 -17.51 -23.80
N PRO A 350 -26.79 -18.03 -24.20
CA PRO A 350 -25.77 -17.24 -24.87
C PRO A 350 -25.89 -17.20 -26.41
N THR A 351 -26.76 -18.02 -27.02
CA THR A 351 -26.74 -18.31 -28.46
C THR A 351 -27.02 -17.09 -29.33
N GLY A 352 -28.04 -16.30 -28.98
CA GLY A 352 -28.40 -15.11 -29.76
C GLY A 352 -27.27 -14.09 -29.90
N VAL A 353 -26.47 -13.89 -28.84
CA VAL A 353 -25.33 -12.96 -28.87
C VAL A 353 -24.15 -13.55 -29.64
N VAL A 354 -23.92 -14.86 -29.55
CA VAL A 354 -22.91 -15.56 -30.36
C VAL A 354 -23.22 -15.42 -31.86
N ASP A 355 -24.48 -15.62 -32.25
CA ASP A 355 -24.90 -15.49 -33.64
C ASP A 355 -24.78 -14.05 -34.14
N GLU A 356 -25.09 -13.07 -33.29
CA GLU A 356 -24.90 -11.66 -33.61
C GLU A 356 -23.43 -11.32 -33.86
N ILE A 357 -22.52 -11.77 -32.98
CA ILE A 357 -21.07 -11.58 -33.15
C ILE A 357 -20.60 -12.21 -34.47
N ARG A 358 -21.00 -13.46 -34.75
CA ARG A 358 -20.62 -14.17 -35.98
C ARG A 358 -21.16 -13.50 -37.23
N LYS A 359 -22.41 -13.03 -37.20
CA LYS A 359 -23.03 -12.29 -38.32
C LYS A 359 -22.31 -10.97 -38.61
N ALA A 360 -21.76 -10.33 -37.58
CA ALA A 360 -20.92 -9.14 -37.72
C ALA A 360 -19.47 -9.46 -38.13
N GLY A 361 -19.12 -10.73 -38.39
CA GLY A 361 -17.78 -11.17 -38.80
C GLY A 361 -16.80 -11.45 -37.65
N GLY A 362 -17.26 -11.39 -36.39
CA GLY A 362 -16.45 -11.70 -35.21
C GLY A 362 -16.41 -13.20 -34.88
N THR A 363 -15.58 -13.57 -33.91
CA THR A 363 -15.43 -14.95 -33.43
C THR A 363 -15.99 -15.09 -32.02
N ALA A 364 -16.95 -16.00 -31.83
CA ALA A 364 -17.51 -16.28 -30.51
C ALA A 364 -17.97 -17.73 -30.31
N VAL A 365 -18.02 -18.15 -29.05
CA VAL A 365 -18.60 -19.41 -28.57
C VAL A 365 -19.47 -19.15 -27.34
N GLY A 366 -20.56 -19.91 -27.18
CA GLY A 366 -21.47 -19.78 -26.05
C GLY A 366 -21.09 -20.74 -24.90
N ALA A 367 -21.15 -20.24 -23.67
CA ALA A 367 -20.94 -21.00 -22.44
C ALA A 367 -22.19 -20.94 -21.55
N ARG A 368 -23.12 -21.88 -21.73
CA ARG A 368 -24.39 -21.92 -21.00
C ARG A 368 -24.25 -22.61 -19.65
N PHE A 369 -23.62 -21.92 -18.70
CA PHE A 369 -23.28 -22.45 -17.38
C PHE A 369 -23.51 -21.42 -16.29
N ASP A 370 -23.90 -21.88 -15.11
CA ASP A 370 -24.02 -21.03 -13.92
C ASP A 370 -22.64 -20.62 -13.38
N VAL A 371 -22.46 -19.32 -13.13
CA VAL A 371 -21.16 -18.77 -12.71
C VAL A 371 -20.72 -19.22 -11.32
N PHE A 372 -21.67 -19.62 -10.48
CA PHE A 372 -21.34 -20.15 -9.16
C PHE A 372 -21.05 -21.65 -9.26
N ASN A 373 -22.02 -22.46 -9.67
CA ASN A 373 -21.93 -23.93 -9.61
C ASN A 373 -21.05 -24.55 -10.70
N GLU A 374 -20.82 -23.86 -11.81
CA GLU A 374 -20.21 -24.43 -13.02
C GLU A 374 -19.11 -23.52 -13.62
N ALA A 375 -18.44 -22.72 -12.77
CA ALA A 375 -17.38 -21.79 -13.17
C ALA A 375 -16.25 -22.45 -13.98
N ASP A 376 -15.90 -23.69 -13.63
CA ASP A 376 -14.88 -24.50 -14.31
C ASP A 376 -15.26 -24.77 -15.77
N LYS A 377 -16.53 -25.05 -16.04
CA LYS A 377 -17.04 -25.32 -17.40
C LYS A 377 -16.98 -24.09 -18.29
N ILE A 378 -17.15 -22.89 -17.73
CA ILE A 378 -17.01 -21.63 -18.45
C ILE A 378 -15.56 -21.45 -18.93
N VAL A 379 -14.59 -21.62 -18.04
CA VAL A 379 -13.16 -21.50 -18.40
C VAL A 379 -12.75 -22.63 -19.34
N LYS A 380 -13.23 -23.86 -19.12
CA LYS A 380 -13.00 -24.99 -20.02
C LYS A 380 -13.52 -24.72 -21.43
N THR A 381 -14.67 -24.07 -21.59
CA THR A 381 -15.20 -23.69 -22.91
C THR A 381 -14.25 -22.75 -23.66
N ALA A 382 -13.60 -21.82 -22.96
CA ALA A 382 -12.59 -20.96 -23.54
C ALA A 382 -11.35 -21.75 -24.01
N LEU A 383 -10.87 -22.66 -23.16
CA LEU A 383 -9.71 -23.50 -23.45
C LEU A 383 -9.97 -24.46 -24.61
N ASP A 384 -11.13 -25.13 -24.63
CA ASP A 384 -11.50 -26.07 -25.69
C ASP A 384 -11.65 -25.35 -27.04
N ALA A 385 -12.23 -24.14 -27.05
CA ALA A 385 -12.50 -23.42 -28.29
C ALA A 385 -11.30 -22.63 -28.82
N PHE A 386 -10.49 -22.04 -27.93
CA PHE A 386 -9.48 -21.05 -28.30
C PHE A 386 -8.10 -21.27 -27.66
N GLY A 387 -7.94 -22.28 -26.80
CA GLY A 387 -6.65 -22.71 -26.25
C GLY A 387 -6.09 -21.86 -25.10
N THR A 388 -6.68 -20.70 -24.78
CA THR A 388 -6.21 -19.82 -23.69
C THR A 388 -7.32 -18.89 -23.20
N VAL A 389 -7.01 -18.06 -22.20
CA VAL A 389 -7.80 -16.90 -21.76
C VAL A 389 -6.83 -15.73 -21.59
N ASN A 390 -7.20 -14.54 -22.07
CA ASN A 390 -6.41 -13.31 -21.86
C ASN A 390 -7.16 -12.26 -21.04
N VAL A 391 -8.49 -12.24 -21.13
CA VAL A 391 -9.33 -11.27 -20.43
C VAL A 391 -10.50 -11.99 -19.76
N LEU A 392 -10.77 -11.65 -18.50
CA LEU A 392 -11.95 -12.08 -17.77
C LEU A 392 -12.77 -10.85 -17.35
N VAL A 393 -14.02 -10.77 -17.81
CA VAL A 393 -14.99 -9.75 -17.39
C VAL A 393 -16.05 -10.41 -16.52
N ASN A 394 -15.95 -10.19 -15.20
CA ASN A 394 -16.92 -10.66 -14.23
C ASN A 394 -18.09 -9.68 -14.14
N ASN A 395 -19.12 -9.91 -14.96
CA ASN A 395 -20.31 -9.06 -15.08
C ASN A 395 -21.61 -9.74 -14.63
N ALA A 396 -21.66 -11.07 -14.55
CA ALA A 396 -22.84 -11.81 -14.09
C ALA A 396 -23.37 -11.28 -12.74
N GLY A 397 -24.70 -11.27 -12.60
CA GLY A 397 -25.32 -10.68 -11.45
C GLY A 397 -26.81 -10.92 -11.31
N ILE A 398 -27.31 -10.74 -10.10
CA ILE A 398 -28.73 -10.82 -9.74
C ILE A 398 -29.10 -9.71 -8.75
N LEU A 399 -30.38 -9.38 -8.66
CA LEU A 399 -30.90 -8.51 -7.59
C LEU A 399 -31.88 -9.30 -6.70
N ARG A 400 -31.79 -9.07 -5.39
CA ARG A 400 -32.72 -9.56 -4.37
C ARG A 400 -32.98 -8.43 -3.37
N ASP A 401 -33.46 -7.33 -3.92
CA ASP A 401 -33.65 -6.08 -3.19
C ASP A 401 -34.76 -6.23 -2.14
N ARG A 402 -34.41 -5.87 -0.91
CA ARG A 402 -35.27 -5.96 0.25
C ARG A 402 -34.74 -5.05 1.34
N SER A 403 -35.64 -4.34 2.03
CA SER A 403 -35.23 -3.65 3.26
C SER A 403 -34.53 -4.63 4.20
N PHE A 404 -33.49 -4.18 4.89
CA PHE A 404 -32.70 -5.00 5.79
C PHE A 404 -33.58 -5.72 6.82
N ALA A 405 -34.64 -5.05 7.28
CA ALA A 405 -35.63 -5.65 8.19
C ALA A 405 -36.35 -6.88 7.61
N LYS A 406 -36.61 -6.93 6.30
CA LYS A 406 -37.35 -8.01 5.64
C LYS A 406 -36.46 -9.00 4.88
N MET A 407 -35.18 -8.66 4.65
CA MET A 407 -34.22 -9.51 3.94
C MET A 407 -34.06 -10.86 4.60
N SER A 408 -34.22 -11.95 3.85
CA SER A 408 -33.99 -13.31 4.35
C SER A 408 -32.51 -13.72 4.24
N GLN A 409 -32.11 -14.76 4.98
CA GLN A 409 -30.79 -15.37 4.85
C GLN A 409 -30.55 -15.88 3.42
N GLN A 410 -31.57 -16.47 2.79
CA GLN A 410 -31.47 -16.98 1.42
C GLN A 410 -31.25 -15.86 0.39
N GLU A 411 -31.93 -14.72 0.55
CA GLU A 411 -31.73 -13.53 -0.29
C GLU A 411 -30.32 -12.95 -0.12
N TRP A 412 -29.76 -13.01 1.09
CA TRP A 412 -28.38 -12.62 1.38
C TRP A 412 -27.37 -13.57 0.71
N ASP A 413 -27.47 -14.87 1.02
CA ASP A 413 -26.53 -15.89 0.56
C ASP A 413 -26.46 -15.95 -0.96
N HIS A 414 -27.61 -15.92 -1.64
CA HIS A 414 -27.66 -16.01 -3.09
C HIS A 414 -26.94 -14.84 -3.77
N VAL A 415 -27.08 -13.62 -3.23
CA VAL A 415 -26.39 -12.44 -3.76
C VAL A 415 -24.88 -12.51 -3.49
N ILE A 416 -24.45 -12.92 -2.30
CA ILE A 416 -23.02 -13.10 -1.98
C ILE A 416 -22.39 -14.19 -2.86
N GLN A 417 -23.07 -15.31 -3.06
CA GLN A 417 -22.61 -16.42 -3.90
C GLN A 417 -22.37 -15.99 -5.34
N ILE A 418 -23.37 -15.34 -5.97
CA ILE A 418 -23.29 -14.96 -7.38
C ILE A 418 -22.31 -13.81 -7.61
N HIS A 419 -22.26 -12.81 -6.72
CA HIS A 419 -21.45 -11.62 -6.99
C HIS A 419 -20.01 -11.73 -6.49
N LEU A 420 -19.78 -12.38 -5.35
CA LEU A 420 -18.47 -12.42 -4.73
C LEU A 420 -17.80 -13.79 -4.90
N VAL A 421 -18.48 -14.88 -4.53
CA VAL A 421 -17.88 -16.21 -4.57
C VAL A 421 -17.66 -16.69 -6.00
N ALA A 422 -18.62 -16.48 -6.90
CA ALA A 422 -18.45 -16.79 -8.33
C ALA A 422 -17.30 -15.99 -8.97
N THR A 423 -17.17 -14.70 -8.63
CA THR A 423 -16.06 -13.85 -9.06
C THR A 423 -14.72 -14.42 -8.59
N PHE A 424 -14.63 -14.85 -7.32
CA PHE A 424 -13.45 -15.54 -6.80
C PHE A 424 -13.15 -16.82 -7.60
N ARG A 425 -14.14 -17.70 -7.81
CA ARG A 425 -13.97 -18.97 -8.53
C ARG A 425 -13.45 -18.77 -9.94
N LEU A 426 -14.06 -17.86 -10.70
CA LEU A 426 -13.64 -17.54 -12.07
C LEU A 426 -12.22 -16.95 -12.10
N CYS A 427 -11.91 -16.01 -11.22
CA CYS A 427 -10.56 -15.45 -11.10
C CYS A 427 -9.54 -16.54 -10.76
N LYS A 428 -9.88 -17.45 -9.83
CA LYS A 428 -9.01 -18.55 -9.40
C LYS A 428 -8.69 -19.51 -10.54
N LEU A 429 -9.66 -19.78 -11.42
CA LEU A 429 -9.51 -20.67 -12.57
C LEU A 429 -8.65 -20.06 -13.70
N VAL A 430 -8.78 -18.75 -13.97
CA VAL A 430 -7.97 -18.09 -15.01
C VAL A 430 -6.57 -17.69 -14.52
N TRP A 431 -6.37 -17.56 -13.21
CA TRP A 431 -5.09 -17.15 -12.62
C TRP A 431 -3.87 -17.97 -13.06
N PRO A 432 -3.88 -19.32 -13.04
CA PRO A 432 -2.72 -20.09 -13.50
C PRO A 432 -2.40 -19.86 -14.99
N ILE A 433 -3.42 -19.70 -15.84
CA ILE A 433 -3.26 -19.37 -17.26
C ILE A 433 -2.55 -18.01 -17.40
N PHE A 434 -2.99 -17.03 -16.62
CA PHE A 434 -2.44 -15.68 -16.64
C PHE A 434 -0.99 -15.63 -16.12
N LEU A 435 -0.67 -16.42 -15.09
CA LEU A 435 0.70 -16.57 -14.58
C LEU A 435 1.63 -17.20 -15.63
N GLU A 436 1.17 -18.26 -16.30
CA GLU A 436 1.95 -18.95 -17.34
C GLU A 436 2.27 -18.02 -18.52
N GLN A 437 1.27 -17.27 -19.00
CA GLN A 437 1.45 -16.34 -20.13
C GLN A 437 2.10 -15.01 -19.74
N LYS A 438 2.37 -14.76 -18.44
CA LYS A 438 2.89 -13.49 -17.89
C LYS A 438 2.07 -12.28 -18.35
N GLY A 439 0.75 -12.41 -18.28
CA GLY A 439 -0.16 -11.34 -18.65
C GLY A 439 -1.60 -11.73 -18.46
N GLY A 440 -2.47 -10.75 -18.25
CA GLY A 440 -3.91 -10.95 -18.21
C GLY A 440 -4.62 -9.69 -17.75
N SER A 441 -5.89 -9.55 -18.13
CA SER A 441 -6.72 -8.45 -17.63
C SER A 441 -8.02 -8.98 -17.02
N ILE A 442 -8.30 -8.57 -15.80
CA ILE A 442 -9.53 -8.86 -15.08
C ILE A 442 -10.29 -7.55 -14.90
N ILE A 443 -11.56 -7.54 -15.32
CA ILE A 443 -12.47 -6.44 -15.08
C ILE A 443 -13.63 -6.96 -14.22
N ASN A 444 -13.70 -6.49 -12.99
CA ASN A 444 -14.74 -6.84 -12.05
C ASN A 444 -15.83 -5.77 -12.01
N THR A 445 -17.09 -6.18 -12.04
CA THR A 445 -18.21 -5.25 -11.94
C THR A 445 -18.59 -5.04 -10.48
N THR A 446 -18.25 -3.88 -9.92
CA THR A 446 -18.77 -3.40 -8.62
C THR A 446 -20.08 -2.60 -8.84
N SER A 447 -20.45 -1.69 -7.94
CA SER A 447 -21.62 -0.82 -8.07
C SER A 447 -21.50 0.39 -7.14
N THR A 448 -22.12 1.51 -7.51
CA THR A 448 -22.30 2.67 -6.61
C THR A 448 -23.09 2.33 -5.34
N SER A 449 -23.97 1.31 -5.37
CA SER A 449 -24.58 0.77 -4.14
C SER A 449 -23.54 0.15 -3.21
N GLY A 450 -22.50 -0.50 -3.76
CA GLY A 450 -21.38 -1.01 -2.97
C GLY A 450 -20.42 0.07 -2.49
N ILE A 451 -20.24 1.14 -3.27
CA ILE A 451 -19.36 2.26 -2.91
C ILE A 451 -20.01 3.11 -1.81
N TYR A 452 -21.29 3.47 -1.94
CA TYR A 452 -21.93 4.48 -1.10
C TYR A 452 -23.01 3.93 -0.17
N GLY A 453 -23.29 2.63 -0.22
CA GLY A 453 -24.48 2.01 0.37
C GLY A 453 -25.79 2.44 -0.32
N ASN A 454 -26.81 1.57 -0.30
CA ASN A 454 -28.13 1.93 -0.81
C ASN A 454 -29.26 1.25 -0.01
N PHE A 455 -30.30 2.03 0.33
CA PHE A 455 -31.44 1.53 1.11
C PHE A 455 -32.07 0.32 0.40
N GLY A 456 -32.28 -0.77 1.12
CA GLY A 456 -32.91 -1.98 0.57
C GLY A 456 -31.97 -2.89 -0.22
N GLN A 457 -30.67 -2.60 -0.20
CA GLN A 457 -29.67 -3.36 -0.96
C GLN A 457 -28.50 -3.79 -0.06
N ALA A 458 -28.75 -4.15 1.20
CA ALA A 458 -27.67 -4.51 2.14
C ALA A 458 -26.79 -5.68 1.65
N ASN A 459 -27.41 -6.73 1.10
CA ASN A 459 -26.73 -7.86 0.46
C ASN A 459 -25.90 -7.44 -0.76
N TYR A 460 -26.51 -6.70 -1.68
CA TYR A 460 -25.87 -6.29 -2.93
C TYR A 460 -24.74 -5.28 -2.68
N SER A 461 -24.96 -4.31 -1.80
CA SER A 461 -23.96 -3.32 -1.40
C SER A 461 -22.76 -4.00 -0.74
N ALA A 462 -22.99 -4.93 0.19
CA ALA A 462 -21.92 -5.72 0.81
C ALA A 462 -21.13 -6.53 -0.23
N ALA A 463 -21.81 -7.25 -1.13
CA ALA A 463 -21.15 -8.06 -2.15
C ALA A 463 -20.30 -7.20 -3.12
N LYS A 464 -20.85 -6.07 -3.59
CA LYS A 464 -20.17 -5.19 -4.54
C LYS A 464 -19.01 -4.42 -3.91
N ALA A 465 -19.14 -4.02 -2.64
CA ALA A 465 -18.01 -3.48 -1.87
C ALA A 465 -16.90 -4.53 -1.69
N ALA A 466 -17.26 -5.77 -1.36
CA ALA A 466 -16.28 -6.86 -1.23
C ALA A 466 -15.50 -7.11 -2.54
N VAL A 467 -16.19 -7.07 -3.69
CA VAL A 467 -15.56 -7.18 -5.02
C VAL A 467 -14.52 -6.07 -5.25
N LEU A 468 -14.76 -4.85 -4.77
CA LEU A 468 -13.80 -3.75 -4.93
C LEU A 468 -12.46 -4.05 -4.25
N SER A 469 -12.47 -4.45 -2.98
CA SER A 469 -11.19 -4.74 -2.32
C SER A 469 -10.59 -6.07 -2.74
N PHE A 470 -11.40 -7.03 -3.20
CA PHE A 470 -10.92 -8.23 -3.88
C PHE A 470 -10.11 -7.87 -5.13
N THR A 471 -10.62 -6.95 -5.96
CA THR A 471 -9.91 -6.40 -7.12
C THR A 471 -8.58 -5.76 -6.73
N ARG A 472 -8.57 -4.92 -5.69
CA ARG A 472 -7.34 -4.26 -5.21
C ARG A 472 -6.29 -5.28 -4.78
N SER A 473 -6.65 -6.28 -3.97
CA SER A 473 -5.69 -7.32 -3.57
C SER A 473 -5.18 -8.13 -4.77
N LEU A 474 -6.04 -8.54 -5.71
CA LEU A 474 -5.60 -9.22 -6.94
C LEU A 474 -4.66 -8.36 -7.78
N SER A 475 -4.89 -7.05 -7.85
CA SER A 475 -4.02 -6.14 -8.60
C SER A 475 -2.59 -6.14 -8.05
N LEU A 476 -2.43 -6.18 -6.72
CA LEU A 476 -1.14 -6.24 -6.04
C LEU A 476 -0.44 -7.58 -6.28
N GLU A 477 -1.18 -8.68 -6.22
CA GLU A 477 -0.63 -10.02 -6.44
C GLU A 477 -0.26 -10.30 -7.89
N GLY A 478 -0.99 -9.71 -8.83
CA GLY A 478 -0.82 -9.87 -10.27
C GLY A 478 0.30 -9.03 -10.88
N ALA A 479 0.70 -7.93 -10.20
CA ALA A 479 1.59 -6.92 -10.75
C ALA A 479 2.91 -7.49 -11.32
N LYS A 480 3.59 -8.38 -10.58
CA LYS A 480 4.86 -9.00 -11.02
C LYS A 480 4.72 -9.89 -12.26
N ALA A 481 3.52 -10.38 -12.53
CA ALA A 481 3.20 -11.21 -13.69
C ALA A 481 2.46 -10.45 -14.80
N ASN A 482 2.42 -9.11 -14.73
CA ASN A 482 1.67 -8.25 -15.66
C ASN A 482 0.17 -8.63 -15.75
N ILE A 483 -0.39 -9.13 -14.65
CA ILE A 483 -1.83 -9.38 -14.51
C ILE A 483 -2.46 -8.13 -13.91
N ARG A 484 -3.38 -7.53 -14.65
CA ARG A 484 -4.09 -6.32 -14.24
C ARG A 484 -5.50 -6.66 -13.77
N CYS A 485 -5.98 -5.98 -12.74
CA CYS A 485 -7.31 -6.20 -12.20
C CYS A 485 -7.93 -4.85 -11.83
N ASN A 486 -9.03 -4.45 -12.49
CA ASN A 486 -9.72 -3.18 -12.22
C ASN A 486 -11.20 -3.40 -11.91
N ALA A 487 -11.83 -2.43 -11.25
CA ALA A 487 -13.23 -2.45 -10.90
C ALA A 487 -14.00 -1.34 -11.63
N ILE A 488 -15.19 -1.66 -12.14
CA ILE A 488 -16.12 -0.67 -12.71
C ILE A 488 -17.46 -0.67 -11.98
N ALA A 489 -18.02 0.51 -11.75
CA ALA A 489 -19.35 0.76 -11.23
C ALA A 489 -20.22 1.36 -12.37
N PRO A 490 -20.86 0.52 -13.18
CA PRO A 490 -21.60 0.99 -14.34
C PRO A 490 -22.98 1.56 -13.97
N HIS A 491 -23.38 2.60 -14.68
CA HIS A 491 -24.76 3.09 -14.73
C HIS A 491 -25.30 2.92 -16.16
N ALA A 492 -26.12 1.90 -16.34
CA ALA A 492 -26.74 1.58 -17.62
C ALA A 492 -28.10 0.91 -17.44
N GLU A 493 -28.95 1.04 -18.45
CA GLU A 493 -30.16 0.24 -18.56
C GLU A 493 -29.80 -1.21 -18.90
N THR A 494 -30.29 -2.12 -18.07
CA THR A 494 -30.13 -3.57 -18.20
C THR A 494 -31.43 -4.24 -17.77
N SER A 495 -31.54 -5.55 -18.02
CA SER A 495 -32.65 -6.35 -17.48
C SER A 495 -32.78 -6.24 -15.95
N MET A 496 -31.69 -5.98 -15.21
CA MET A 496 -31.70 -5.78 -13.76
C MET A 496 -32.16 -4.38 -13.32
N THR A 497 -31.86 -3.34 -14.10
CA THR A 497 -32.12 -1.94 -13.73
C THR A 497 -33.38 -1.37 -14.35
N LYS A 498 -33.99 -2.07 -15.32
CA LYS A 498 -35.19 -1.61 -16.05
C LYS A 498 -36.39 -1.32 -15.14
N THR A 499 -36.54 -2.04 -14.04
CA THR A 499 -37.62 -1.80 -13.05
C THR A 499 -37.32 -0.67 -12.06
N ILE A 500 -36.09 -0.16 -12.06
CA ILE A 500 -35.62 0.93 -11.20
C ILE A 500 -35.76 2.29 -11.90
N PHE A 501 -35.57 2.34 -13.22
CA PHE A 501 -35.73 3.55 -14.02
C PHE A 501 -37.18 4.00 -14.11
N LYS A 502 -37.40 5.32 -14.08
CA LYS A 502 -38.72 5.91 -14.39
C LYS A 502 -39.03 5.74 -15.87
N SER A 503 -40.31 5.78 -16.23
CA SER A 503 -40.76 5.55 -17.62
C SER A 503 -40.14 6.53 -18.63
N ASP A 504 -39.81 7.75 -18.21
CA ASP A 504 -39.16 8.79 -19.00
C ASP A 504 -37.62 8.66 -19.04
N GLU A 505 -37.03 7.74 -18.28
CA GLU A 505 -35.59 7.44 -18.28
C GLU A 505 -35.23 6.22 -19.14
N LEU A 506 -36.22 5.42 -19.54
CA LEU A 506 -36.02 4.26 -20.41
C LEU A 506 -35.41 4.69 -21.76
N ASN A 507 -34.45 3.90 -22.23
CA ASN A 507 -33.61 4.07 -23.42
C ASN A 507 -32.59 5.22 -23.37
N LYS A 508 -32.42 5.93 -22.23
CA LYS A 508 -31.45 7.02 -22.11
C LYS A 508 -30.02 6.56 -21.83
N PHE A 509 -29.86 5.47 -21.07
CA PHE A 509 -28.57 4.99 -20.58
C PHE A 509 -28.16 3.67 -21.25
N SER A 510 -27.79 3.74 -22.53
CA SER A 510 -27.35 2.55 -23.27
C SER A 510 -26.08 1.95 -22.66
N ALA A 511 -25.96 0.62 -22.67
CA ALA A 511 -24.74 -0.09 -22.32
C ALA A 511 -23.53 0.25 -23.23
N ASP A 512 -23.77 0.87 -24.39
CA ASP A 512 -22.71 1.44 -25.25
C ASP A 512 -22.03 2.65 -24.61
N GLN A 513 -22.63 3.27 -23.60
CA GLN A 513 -22.01 4.36 -22.82
C GLN A 513 -21.04 3.83 -21.75
N VAL A 514 -20.84 2.51 -21.66
CA VAL A 514 -19.97 1.85 -20.67
C VAL A 514 -18.98 0.90 -21.34
N SER A 515 -19.45 0.09 -22.28
CA SER A 515 -18.66 -1.00 -22.89
C SER A 515 -17.34 -0.56 -23.54
N PRO A 516 -17.25 0.60 -24.22
CA PRO A 516 -15.99 1.15 -24.72
C PRO A 516 -14.90 1.23 -23.64
N PHE A 517 -15.26 1.64 -22.43
CA PHE A 517 -14.29 1.75 -21.34
C PHE A 517 -13.83 0.39 -20.82
N VAL A 518 -14.72 -0.60 -20.78
CA VAL A 518 -14.36 -1.98 -20.40
C VAL A 518 -13.37 -2.59 -21.38
N VAL A 519 -13.59 -2.36 -22.68
CA VAL A 519 -12.64 -2.76 -23.73
C VAL A 519 -11.31 -2.03 -23.57
N LEU A 520 -11.33 -0.72 -23.31
CA LEU A 520 -10.10 0.04 -23.07
C LEU A 520 -9.33 -0.52 -21.86
N LEU A 521 -9.97 -0.76 -20.71
CA LEU A 521 -9.32 -1.34 -19.53
C LEU A 521 -8.69 -2.72 -19.77
N ALA A 522 -9.19 -3.49 -20.74
CA ALA A 522 -8.64 -4.78 -21.12
C ALA A 522 -7.42 -4.68 -22.05
N SER A 523 -7.26 -3.56 -22.74
CA SER A 523 -6.21 -3.31 -23.74
C SER A 523 -4.82 -3.10 -23.12
N ASP A 524 -3.76 -3.15 -23.94
CA ASP A 524 -2.38 -2.94 -23.47
C ASP A 524 -1.94 -1.48 -23.61
N GLU A 525 -2.72 -0.69 -24.35
CA GLU A 525 -2.57 0.75 -24.60
C GLU A 525 -2.85 1.57 -23.34
N VAL A 526 -3.62 1.03 -22.37
CA VAL A 526 -3.75 1.60 -21.02
C VAL A 526 -3.30 0.60 -19.96
N LYS A 527 -2.34 1.00 -19.13
CA LYS A 527 -1.75 0.13 -18.10
C LYS A 527 -2.10 0.59 -16.70
N VAL A 528 -3.40 0.50 -16.39
CA VAL A 528 -3.95 0.72 -15.04
C VAL A 528 -4.32 -0.61 -14.38
N SER A 529 -4.20 -0.68 -13.06
CA SER A 529 -4.53 -1.85 -12.23
C SER A 529 -4.86 -1.39 -10.81
N GLY A 530 -5.81 -2.05 -10.16
CA GLY A 530 -6.25 -1.73 -8.79
C GLY A 530 -7.23 -0.57 -8.70
N GLU A 531 -7.61 0.01 -9.85
CA GLU A 531 -8.41 1.23 -9.91
C GLU A 531 -9.90 0.94 -9.90
N LEU A 532 -10.66 1.96 -9.45
CA LEU A 532 -12.12 1.98 -9.43
C LEU A 532 -12.62 3.11 -10.32
N TYR A 533 -13.55 2.78 -11.21
CA TYR A 533 -14.18 3.76 -12.07
C TYR A 533 -15.71 3.69 -12.00
N GLU A 534 -16.37 4.83 -11.98
CA GLU A 534 -17.81 4.97 -12.24
C GLU A 534 -18.02 5.42 -13.69
N VAL A 535 -19.00 4.83 -14.37
CA VAL A 535 -19.14 4.98 -15.83
C VAL A 535 -20.60 4.95 -16.26
N GLY A 536 -21.01 5.90 -17.09
CA GLY A 536 -22.34 5.96 -17.73
C GLY A 536 -22.65 7.35 -18.26
N ALA A 537 -23.69 7.52 -19.07
CA ALA A 537 -24.11 8.84 -19.60
C ALA A 537 -23.05 9.61 -20.42
N GLY A 538 -22.05 8.93 -20.99
CA GLY A 538 -20.90 9.58 -21.65
C GLY A 538 -19.88 10.16 -20.65
N TRP A 539 -20.01 9.82 -19.37
CA TRP A 539 -19.16 10.27 -18.28
C TRP A 539 -18.34 9.11 -17.70
N ILE A 540 -17.09 9.40 -17.33
CA ILE A 540 -16.15 8.46 -16.71
C ILE A 540 -15.42 9.18 -15.57
N GLY A 541 -15.53 8.66 -14.35
CA GLY A 541 -14.81 9.17 -13.18
C GLY A 541 -14.00 8.07 -12.48
N ASN A 542 -12.84 8.42 -11.95
CA ASN A 542 -12.05 7.56 -11.05
C ASN A 542 -12.41 7.90 -9.61
N THR A 543 -12.63 6.87 -8.78
CA THR A 543 -13.06 7.04 -7.38
C THR A 543 -12.02 6.40 -6.45
N ARG A 544 -11.51 7.15 -5.48
CA ARG A 544 -10.49 6.72 -4.52
C ARG A 544 -10.86 7.13 -3.09
N TRP A 545 -10.03 6.71 -2.13
CA TRP A 545 -10.13 7.16 -0.75
C TRP A 545 -9.36 8.46 -0.54
N GLN A 546 -9.98 9.40 0.18
CA GLN A 546 -9.31 10.52 0.82
C GLN A 546 -9.47 10.36 2.34
N ARG A 547 -8.36 10.48 3.08
CA ARG A 547 -8.32 10.47 4.54
C ARG A 547 -8.13 11.90 5.05
N ALA A 548 -8.86 12.28 6.09
CA ALA A 548 -8.55 13.47 6.87
C ALA A 548 -7.12 13.40 7.41
N VAL A 549 -6.52 14.54 7.75
CA VAL A 549 -5.26 14.52 8.52
C VAL A 549 -5.52 13.86 9.87
N GLY A 550 -6.67 14.19 10.48
CA GLY A 550 -7.13 13.61 11.73
C GLY A 550 -6.53 14.28 12.96
N ALA A 551 -7.04 13.90 14.12
CA ALA A 551 -6.51 14.32 15.41
C ALA A 551 -5.57 13.26 15.97
N VAL A 552 -4.46 13.68 16.57
CA VAL A 552 -3.48 12.80 17.21
C VAL A 552 -3.45 13.10 18.71
N SER A 553 -3.59 12.06 19.53
CA SER A 553 -3.26 12.12 20.96
C SER A 553 -2.05 11.25 21.29
N HIS A 554 -1.14 11.81 22.06
CA HIS A 554 0.06 11.13 22.56
C HIS A 554 -0.15 10.53 23.94
N ASP A 555 -1.30 10.78 24.57
CA ASP A 555 -1.61 10.28 25.91
C ASP A 555 -1.61 8.74 25.92
N ASP A 556 -1.17 8.19 27.05
CA ASP A 556 -1.25 6.74 27.29
C ASP A 556 -2.71 6.29 27.40
N HIS A 557 -3.56 7.12 28.04
CA HIS A 557 -4.97 6.87 28.26
C HIS A 557 -5.82 7.94 27.60
N ILE A 558 -6.28 7.66 26.38
CA ILE A 558 -7.13 8.57 25.62
C ILE A 558 -8.59 8.36 26.04
N ALA A 559 -9.29 9.42 26.45
CA ALA A 559 -10.70 9.34 26.81
C ALA A 559 -11.60 9.55 25.57
N PRO A 560 -12.81 8.97 25.48
CA PRO A 560 -13.76 9.25 24.40
C PRO A 560 -14.14 10.73 24.27
N GLU A 561 -14.02 11.51 25.34
CA GLU A 561 -14.20 12.97 25.32
C GLU A 561 -13.18 13.67 24.41
N PHE A 562 -11.97 13.13 24.25
CA PHE A 562 -10.98 13.65 23.29
C PHE A 562 -11.55 13.64 21.87
N ILE A 563 -12.23 12.55 21.50
CA ILE A 563 -12.86 12.38 20.19
C ILE A 563 -13.96 13.40 19.96
N GLU A 564 -14.78 13.66 20.99
CA GLU A 564 -15.84 14.66 20.92
C GLU A 564 -15.26 16.07 20.74
N GLN A 565 -14.22 16.41 21.51
CA GLN A 565 -13.59 17.73 21.51
C GLN A 565 -12.87 18.02 20.18
N HIS A 566 -12.21 17.00 19.60
CA HIS A 566 -11.42 17.14 18.38
C HIS A 566 -12.18 16.66 17.14
N TRP A 567 -13.50 16.53 17.23
CA TRP A 567 -14.32 16.00 16.14
C TRP A 567 -14.17 16.78 14.83
N ALA A 568 -14.02 18.11 14.95
CA ALA A 568 -13.78 18.97 13.79
C ALA A 568 -12.48 18.59 13.05
N GLU A 569 -11.39 18.35 13.77
CA GLU A 569 -10.09 17.93 13.21
C GLU A 569 -10.14 16.50 12.63
N ILE A 570 -10.80 15.58 13.34
CA ILE A 570 -10.98 14.18 12.91
C ILE A 570 -11.72 14.11 11.56
N THR A 571 -12.59 15.09 11.30
CA THR A 571 -13.46 15.15 10.12
C THR A 571 -13.06 16.26 9.13
N ASP A 572 -11.89 16.89 9.32
CA ASP A 572 -11.38 17.90 8.39
C ASP A 572 -10.60 17.27 7.22
N PHE A 573 -11.10 17.53 6.02
CA PHE A 573 -10.50 17.07 4.76
C PHE A 573 -9.84 18.18 3.95
N SER A 574 -9.73 19.40 4.49
CA SER A 574 -9.11 20.55 3.84
C SER A 574 -7.67 20.25 3.38
N LYS A 575 -6.91 19.52 4.21
CA LYS A 575 -5.57 19.01 3.94
C LYS A 575 -5.55 17.48 3.77
N GLY A 576 -6.64 16.92 3.24
CA GLY A 576 -6.84 15.48 3.15
C GLY A 576 -5.78 14.77 2.30
N VAL A 577 -5.33 13.60 2.75
CA VAL A 577 -4.28 12.80 2.11
C VAL A 577 -4.86 11.56 1.42
N ASN A 578 -4.20 11.11 0.36
CA ASN A 578 -4.65 9.97 -0.44
C ASN A 578 -3.70 8.78 -0.26
N MET A 579 -4.24 7.68 0.26
CA MET A 579 -3.49 6.45 0.50
C MET A 579 -3.81 5.41 -0.58
N LYS A 580 -2.77 4.81 -1.15
CA LYS A 580 -2.88 3.77 -2.20
C LYS A 580 -2.72 2.35 -1.66
N SER A 581 -2.21 2.17 -0.44
CA SER A 581 -1.99 0.85 0.15
C SER A 581 -2.11 0.85 1.68
N ALA A 582 -2.38 -0.33 2.25
CA ALA A 582 -2.38 -0.53 3.71
C ALA A 582 -1.02 -0.20 4.34
N GLN A 583 0.08 -0.48 3.65
CA GLN A 583 1.43 -0.15 4.11
C GLN A 583 1.67 1.37 4.13
N GLN A 584 1.29 2.08 3.07
CA GLN A 584 1.42 3.54 3.01
C GLN A 584 0.59 4.20 4.12
N SER A 585 -0.65 3.73 4.35
CA SER A 585 -1.44 4.23 5.46
C SER A 585 -0.74 3.99 6.80
N ALA A 586 -0.28 2.77 7.07
CA ALA A 586 0.42 2.45 8.32
C ALA A 586 1.65 3.34 8.56
N MET A 587 2.45 3.60 7.52
CA MET A 587 3.61 4.49 7.61
C MET A 587 3.19 5.93 7.93
N ALA A 588 2.22 6.47 7.19
CA ALA A 588 1.74 7.84 7.40
C ALA A 588 1.15 8.04 8.81
N ILE A 589 0.50 7.02 9.38
CA ILE A 589 0.02 7.05 10.77
C ILE A 589 1.21 7.15 11.73
N LEU A 590 2.23 6.30 11.56
CA LEU A 590 3.40 6.30 12.44
C LEU A 590 4.20 7.60 12.37
N GLU A 591 4.28 8.21 11.19
CA GLU A 591 4.86 9.55 10.99
C GLU A 591 4.04 10.62 11.73
N SER A 592 2.71 10.62 11.54
CA SER A 592 1.81 11.60 12.20
C SER A 592 1.89 11.51 13.74
N VAL A 593 2.03 10.30 14.28
CA VAL A 593 2.17 10.06 15.74
C VAL A 593 3.60 10.32 16.23
N GLY A 594 4.59 10.33 15.35
CA GLY A 594 5.98 10.62 15.70
C GLY A 594 6.33 12.10 15.81
N GLY A 595 5.48 12.99 15.28
CA GLY A 595 5.83 14.39 15.00
C GLY A 595 5.55 15.44 16.09
N LYS A 596 5.43 15.08 17.38
CA LYS A 596 5.28 16.08 18.47
C LYS A 596 6.26 15.82 19.61
N ASP A 597 7.52 16.09 19.34
CA ASP A 597 8.50 16.59 20.30
C ASP A 597 9.27 17.71 19.55
N GLU A 598 8.61 18.83 19.25
CA GLU A 598 9.20 20.17 19.06
C GLU A 598 8.10 21.17 18.66
N ASP A 599 8.22 22.38 19.20
CA ASP A 599 7.18 23.39 19.40
C ASP A 599 6.68 24.09 18.12
N GLU A 600 5.52 24.72 18.31
CA GLU A 600 4.85 25.70 17.46
C GLU A 600 5.79 26.74 16.84
N ASP A 601 5.75 26.91 15.53
CA ASP A 601 5.68 28.22 14.84
C ASP A 601 5.37 28.02 13.34
N GLU A 602 4.50 28.89 12.84
CA GLU A 602 3.95 28.92 11.49
C GLU A 602 5.02 29.22 10.43
N GLU A 603 4.94 28.57 9.25
CA GLU A 603 4.81 29.25 7.95
C GLU A 603 4.56 28.23 6.83
N GLU A 604 3.68 28.63 5.91
CA GLU A 604 3.31 27.93 4.68
C GLU A 604 4.51 27.80 3.75
N ASP A 605 4.65 26.66 3.06
CA ASP A 605 5.00 26.68 1.64
C ASP A 605 4.65 25.34 0.98
N GLU A 606 3.86 25.45 -0.09
CA GLU A 606 3.57 24.41 -1.08
C GLU A 606 4.83 24.17 -1.91
N GLU A 607 5.25 22.92 -2.09
CA GLU A 607 5.81 22.47 -3.36
C GLU A 607 5.83 20.93 -3.44
N GLU A 608 5.24 20.41 -4.52
CA GLU A 608 5.36 19.04 -4.99
C GLU A 608 6.82 18.79 -5.40
N ASP A 609 7.49 17.77 -4.85
CA ASP A 609 8.29 16.91 -5.75
C ASP A 609 8.62 15.50 -5.22
N GLU A 610 8.72 14.62 -6.20
CA GLU A 610 8.96 13.19 -6.15
C GLU A 610 10.39 12.86 -5.68
N GLY A 611 10.51 12.04 -4.62
CA GLY A 611 11.83 11.65 -4.14
C GLY A 611 11.86 10.57 -3.08
N ALA A 612 11.10 9.47 -3.24
CA ALA A 612 11.28 8.29 -2.40
C ALA A 612 11.43 7.03 -3.26
N SER A 613 12.66 6.51 -3.31
CA SER A 613 13.06 5.31 -4.04
C SER A 613 12.19 4.10 -3.69
N VAL A 614 11.30 3.74 -4.62
CA VAL A 614 10.57 2.47 -4.66
C VAL A 614 11.59 1.33 -4.82
N LYS A 615 11.52 0.30 -3.97
CA LYS A 615 12.37 -0.89 -4.04
C LYS A 615 12.19 -1.64 -5.38
N THR A 616 13.03 -1.32 -6.37
CA THR A 616 13.11 -2.00 -7.67
C THR A 616 14.27 -3.00 -7.73
N ASP A 617 14.17 -4.02 -8.59
CA ASP A 617 15.27 -4.95 -8.90
C ASP A 617 16.40 -4.20 -9.62
N GLY A 618 17.32 -3.59 -8.86
CA GLY A 618 18.45 -2.77 -9.32
C GLY A 618 18.28 -1.27 -9.09
N TYR A 619 19.41 -0.55 -9.00
CA TYR A 619 19.51 0.91 -8.87
C TYR A 619 19.37 1.56 -10.25
N ARG A 620 18.30 2.33 -10.45
CA ARG A 620 18.08 3.15 -11.65
C ARG A 620 18.52 4.57 -11.38
N TYR A 621 19.22 5.16 -12.34
CA TYR A 621 19.64 6.55 -12.26
C TYR A 621 19.63 7.19 -13.65
N ASP A 622 19.39 8.49 -13.67
CA ASP A 622 19.57 9.35 -14.84
C ASP A 622 20.39 10.58 -14.46
N HIS A 623 20.39 11.59 -15.33
CA HIS A 623 21.13 12.83 -15.13
C HIS A 623 20.78 13.52 -13.81
N ARG A 624 19.55 13.37 -13.28
CA ARG A 624 19.14 14.00 -12.02
C ARG A 624 19.94 13.45 -10.84
N GLN A 625 20.07 12.13 -10.74
CA GLN A 625 20.87 11.51 -9.66
C GLN A 625 22.37 11.79 -9.83
N VAL A 626 22.85 11.89 -11.08
CA VAL A 626 24.25 12.27 -11.35
C VAL A 626 24.53 13.70 -10.87
N ILE A 627 23.67 14.66 -11.22
CA ILE A 627 23.81 16.07 -10.81
C ILE A 627 23.68 16.20 -9.29
N MET A 628 22.68 15.55 -8.69
CA MET A 628 22.48 15.55 -7.24
C MET A 628 23.70 15.02 -6.49
N TYR A 629 24.28 13.91 -6.97
CA TYR A 629 25.52 13.39 -6.39
C TYR A 629 26.67 14.38 -6.53
N ASN A 630 26.91 14.88 -7.75
CA ASN A 630 28.01 15.81 -8.03
C ASN A 630 27.95 17.06 -7.14
N LEU A 631 26.77 17.69 -7.02
CA LEU A 631 26.54 18.82 -6.11
C LEU A 631 26.82 18.43 -4.65
N SER A 632 26.37 17.25 -4.23
CA SER A 632 26.57 16.79 -2.85
C SER A 632 28.03 16.52 -2.47
N VAL A 633 28.92 16.39 -3.45
CA VAL A 633 30.37 16.20 -3.26
C VAL A 633 31.20 17.42 -3.69
N GLY A 634 30.56 18.59 -3.80
CA GLY A 634 31.22 19.87 -3.93
C GLY A 634 31.48 20.37 -5.35
N CYS A 635 30.80 19.80 -6.36
CA CYS A 635 30.66 20.46 -7.65
C CYS A 635 29.71 21.67 -7.54
N HIS A 636 29.88 22.66 -8.42
CA HIS A 636 29.06 23.87 -8.42
C HIS A 636 28.58 24.27 -9.82
N ALA A 637 27.67 25.25 -9.87
CA ALA A 637 26.93 25.67 -11.07
C ALA A 637 27.81 26.06 -12.27
N GLU A 638 29.06 26.48 -12.04
CA GLU A 638 30.00 26.88 -13.10
C GLU A 638 30.70 25.69 -13.77
N GLU A 639 30.62 24.49 -13.19
CA GLU A 639 31.24 23.28 -13.71
C GLU A 639 30.23 22.48 -14.53
N LEU A 640 29.81 23.02 -15.68
CA LEU A 640 28.69 22.51 -16.49
C LEU A 640 28.76 21.00 -16.76
N LYS A 641 29.95 20.45 -17.04
CA LYS A 641 30.20 19.01 -17.17
C LYS A 641 29.72 18.14 -15.98
N TYR A 642 29.44 18.72 -14.82
CA TYR A 642 28.93 18.03 -13.63
C TYR A 642 27.48 18.37 -13.28
N VAL A 643 26.94 19.48 -13.78
CA VAL A 643 25.66 20.04 -13.33
C VAL A 643 24.67 20.33 -14.45
N TYR A 644 25.06 20.15 -15.71
CA TYR A 644 24.24 20.39 -16.88
C TYR A 644 24.26 19.19 -17.82
N GLU A 645 23.12 18.54 -17.98
CA GLU A 645 22.96 17.29 -18.71
C GLU A 645 23.14 17.42 -20.23
N ASN A 646 23.09 18.64 -20.78
CA ASN A 646 23.34 18.90 -22.21
C ASN A 646 24.75 19.43 -22.48
N ASP A 647 25.63 19.49 -21.48
CA ASP A 647 27.05 19.71 -21.71
C ASP A 647 27.64 18.50 -22.46
N ASP A 648 28.42 18.74 -23.51
CA ASP A 648 29.00 17.67 -24.34
C ASP A 648 29.93 16.73 -23.52
N ASP A 649 30.45 17.21 -22.38
CA ASP A 649 31.31 16.47 -21.46
C ASP A 649 30.60 16.07 -20.15
N PHE A 650 29.25 16.08 -20.13
CA PHE A 650 28.46 15.72 -18.96
C PHE A 650 28.85 14.34 -18.39
N GLN A 651 29.22 14.31 -17.10
CA GLN A 651 29.76 13.12 -16.47
C GLN A 651 29.50 13.07 -14.96
N ALA A 652 29.54 11.87 -14.40
CA ALA A 652 29.56 11.67 -12.96
C ALA A 652 30.99 11.86 -12.42
N VAL A 653 31.12 12.46 -11.22
CA VAL A 653 32.36 12.35 -10.46
C VAL A 653 32.64 10.86 -10.19
N PRO A 654 33.85 10.34 -10.46
CA PRO A 654 34.20 8.91 -10.36
C PRO A 654 33.75 8.19 -9.08
N THR A 655 33.71 8.89 -7.94
CA THR A 655 33.24 8.34 -6.66
C THR A 655 31.74 8.00 -6.63
N PHE A 656 30.97 8.39 -7.65
CA PHE A 656 29.57 7.96 -7.85
C PHE A 656 29.43 6.43 -7.80
N GLY A 657 30.50 5.68 -8.10
CA GLY A 657 30.55 4.23 -7.99
C GLY A 657 30.23 3.64 -6.60
N VAL A 658 30.09 4.46 -5.55
CA VAL A 658 29.59 4.01 -4.24
C VAL A 658 28.07 4.06 -4.12
N ILE A 659 27.38 4.87 -4.92
CA ILE A 659 25.92 5.08 -4.82
C ILE A 659 25.10 3.81 -5.13
N PRO A 660 25.45 2.98 -6.14
CA PRO A 660 24.64 1.81 -6.46
C PRO A 660 24.53 0.77 -5.34
N PHE A 661 25.52 0.66 -4.45
CA PHE A 661 25.42 -0.28 -3.31
C PHE A 661 24.70 0.34 -2.10
N LEU A 662 24.68 1.67 -1.97
CA LEU A 662 23.86 2.35 -0.95
C LEU A 662 22.35 2.20 -1.22
N ASN A 663 21.97 1.86 -2.46
CA ASN A 663 20.59 1.68 -2.90
C ASN A 663 20.27 0.22 -3.27
N GLU A 664 20.98 -0.75 -2.68
CA GLU A 664 20.73 -2.16 -2.95
C GLU A 664 19.38 -2.65 -2.37
N GLY A 665 18.74 -3.59 -3.09
CA GLY A 665 17.44 -4.18 -2.73
C GLY A 665 17.56 -5.35 -1.74
N SER A 666 16.58 -6.26 -1.74
CA SER A 666 16.44 -7.38 -0.79
C SER A 666 17.55 -8.46 -0.83
N ASP A 667 18.58 -8.30 -1.65
CA ASP A 667 19.69 -9.25 -1.81
C ASP A 667 20.93 -8.83 -0.98
N SER A 668 20.81 -7.79 -0.15
CA SER A 668 21.86 -7.30 0.76
C SER A 668 22.18 -8.31 1.86
N PHE A 669 23.47 -8.53 2.10
CA PHE A 669 23.98 -9.31 3.21
C PHE A 669 23.68 -8.65 4.58
N ASP A 670 23.19 -9.41 5.58
CA ASP A 670 22.93 -8.88 6.93
C ASP A 670 24.16 -9.08 7.85
N PHE A 671 24.67 -8.00 8.45
CA PHE A 671 25.74 -8.07 9.44
C PHE A 671 25.42 -8.98 10.62
N SER A 672 24.15 -9.12 10.98
CA SER A 672 23.69 -9.99 12.08
C SER A 672 24.01 -11.46 11.85
N ASP A 673 24.22 -11.88 10.59
CA ASP A 673 24.65 -13.24 10.24
C ASP A 673 26.12 -13.51 10.60
N LEU A 674 26.97 -12.48 10.68
CA LEU A 674 28.41 -12.62 10.99
C LEU A 674 28.78 -12.25 12.41
N VAL A 675 27.98 -11.43 13.10
CA VAL A 675 28.33 -10.89 14.41
C VAL A 675 27.19 -10.95 15.41
N LYS A 676 27.52 -11.35 16.63
CA LYS A 676 26.62 -11.30 17.80
C LYS A 676 26.57 -9.87 18.35
N ASN A 677 25.43 -9.53 18.97
CA ASN A 677 25.18 -8.22 19.57
C ASN A 677 25.38 -7.07 18.57
N PHE A 678 24.98 -7.29 17.31
CA PHE A 678 25.00 -6.25 16.30
C PHE A 678 24.11 -5.07 16.73
N ASP A 679 24.68 -3.88 16.70
CA ASP A 679 24.00 -2.63 17.00
C ASP A 679 24.47 -1.61 15.97
N MET A 680 23.54 -1.15 15.14
CA MET A 680 23.81 -0.24 14.04
C MET A 680 24.40 1.09 14.53
N THR A 681 24.04 1.56 15.73
CA THR A 681 24.58 2.79 16.34
C THR A 681 26.07 2.67 16.72
N LYS A 682 26.56 1.43 16.76
CA LYS A 682 27.95 1.09 17.12
C LYS A 682 28.80 0.70 15.92
N LEU A 683 28.23 0.69 14.72
CA LEU A 683 28.93 0.45 13.47
C LEU A 683 29.66 1.72 13.04
N LEU A 684 30.96 1.58 12.78
CA LEU A 684 31.80 2.63 12.22
C LEU A 684 32.38 2.16 10.90
N HIS A 685 32.10 2.88 9.83
CA HIS A 685 32.73 2.63 8.54
C HIS A 685 34.20 3.09 8.60
N GLY A 686 35.14 2.15 8.51
CA GLY A 686 36.55 2.41 8.82
C GLY A 686 37.42 2.65 7.59
N GLU A 687 37.33 1.80 6.58
CA GLU A 687 38.09 1.89 5.33
C GLU A 687 37.17 1.58 4.15
N HIS A 688 37.39 2.24 3.03
CA HIS A 688 36.66 1.97 1.79
C HIS A 688 37.60 1.92 0.61
N TYR A 689 37.31 1.02 -0.30
CA TYR A 689 37.98 0.91 -1.59
C TYR A 689 36.94 0.84 -2.71
N LEU A 690 37.18 1.60 -3.76
CA LEU A 690 36.38 1.60 -4.98
C LEU A 690 37.31 1.40 -6.19
N LYS A 691 36.93 0.47 -7.06
CA LYS A 691 37.48 0.28 -8.40
C LYS A 691 36.40 0.51 -9.44
N ILE A 692 36.73 1.32 -10.44
CA ILE A 692 35.93 1.62 -11.61
C ILE A 692 36.45 0.75 -12.74
N ALA A 693 35.65 -0.23 -13.16
CA ALA A 693 36.06 -1.21 -14.17
C ALA A 693 35.90 -0.70 -15.60
N LYS A 694 35.01 0.27 -15.82
CA LYS A 694 34.75 0.91 -17.11
C LYS A 694 34.16 2.31 -16.93
N ASP A 695 34.00 3.05 -18.02
CA ASP A 695 33.44 4.40 -17.98
C ASP A 695 32.02 4.41 -17.38
N ILE A 696 31.74 5.42 -16.58
CA ILE A 696 30.48 5.55 -15.83
C ILE A 696 29.44 6.15 -16.77
N PRO A 697 28.35 5.44 -17.10
CA PRO A 697 27.29 6.04 -17.88
C PRO A 697 26.58 7.13 -17.05
N THR A 698 25.99 8.12 -17.71
CA THR A 698 25.23 9.21 -17.05
C THR A 698 23.76 8.87 -16.83
N SER A 699 23.34 7.69 -17.27
CA SER A 699 22.05 7.10 -16.95
C SER A 699 22.13 5.59 -17.12
N GLY A 700 21.28 4.85 -16.43
CA GLY A 700 21.17 3.41 -16.62
C GLY A 700 20.58 2.70 -15.42
N LYS A 701 20.68 1.38 -15.49
CA LYS A 701 20.24 0.49 -14.43
C LYS A 701 21.40 -0.42 -14.03
N LEU A 702 21.70 -0.42 -12.74
CA LEU A 702 22.80 -1.17 -12.15
C LEU A 702 22.27 -2.18 -11.15
N LYS A 703 22.90 -3.35 -11.08
CA LYS A 703 22.58 -4.37 -10.08
C LYS A 703 23.82 -4.64 -9.24
N THR A 704 23.68 -4.46 -7.93
CA THR A 704 24.76 -4.75 -6.98
C THR A 704 24.55 -6.11 -6.32
N LYS A 705 25.63 -6.86 -6.16
CA LYS A 705 25.71 -8.07 -5.36
C LYS A 705 26.70 -7.84 -4.23
N SER A 706 26.25 -7.95 -2.97
CA SER A 706 27.12 -7.91 -1.80
C SER A 706 27.52 -9.33 -1.34
N PHE A 707 28.67 -9.43 -0.68
CA PHE A 707 29.18 -10.69 -0.13
C PHE A 707 30.22 -10.45 0.98
N PRO A 708 30.27 -11.34 1.99
CA PRO A 708 31.27 -11.24 3.04
C PRO A 708 32.67 -11.57 2.49
N VAL A 709 33.66 -10.76 2.83
CA VAL A 709 35.08 -11.00 2.49
C VAL A 709 35.79 -11.63 3.67
N ALA A 710 35.64 -11.06 4.87
CA ALA A 710 36.21 -11.58 6.10
C ALA A 710 35.49 -11.00 7.33
N VAL A 711 35.56 -11.71 8.46
CA VAL A 711 35.18 -11.19 9.77
C VAL A 711 36.27 -11.52 10.80
N PHE A 712 36.62 -10.54 11.65
CA PHE A 712 37.67 -10.70 12.67
C PHE A 712 37.19 -10.22 14.03
N ASN A 713 37.56 -10.93 15.10
CA ASN A 713 37.47 -10.42 16.46
C ASN A 713 38.62 -9.43 16.71
N LYS A 714 38.28 -8.22 17.14
CA LYS A 714 39.23 -7.13 17.44
C LYS A 714 39.07 -6.69 18.90
N HIS A 715 39.28 -7.64 19.81
CA HIS A 715 39.20 -7.40 21.24
C HIS A 715 40.35 -6.48 21.68
N LYS A 716 40.05 -5.40 22.39
CA LYS A 716 41.05 -4.46 22.92
C LYS A 716 40.62 -3.94 24.28
N ASN A 717 41.53 -3.96 25.25
CA ASN A 717 41.31 -3.47 26.62
C ASN A 717 40.05 -4.06 27.28
N GLY A 718 39.82 -5.36 27.13
CA GLY A 718 38.64 -6.06 27.68
C GLY A 718 37.33 -5.81 26.94
N LYS A 719 37.29 -4.92 25.94
CA LYS A 719 36.11 -4.68 25.10
C LYS A 719 36.10 -5.63 23.91
N LYS A 720 34.98 -6.33 23.73
CA LYS A 720 34.71 -7.16 22.55
C LYS A 720 34.28 -6.27 21.39
N ASN A 721 34.92 -6.41 20.23
CA ASN A 721 34.56 -5.71 19.00
C ASN A 721 34.81 -6.64 17.81
N SER A 722 34.13 -6.39 16.71
CA SER A 722 34.34 -7.12 15.46
C SER A 722 34.69 -6.18 14.32
N LEU A 723 35.46 -6.67 13.37
CA LEU A 723 35.71 -6.03 12.09
C LEU A 723 35.10 -6.89 11.00
N VAL A 724 34.10 -6.38 10.29
CA VAL A 724 33.51 -7.02 9.11
C VAL A 724 34.10 -6.36 7.88
N ILE A 725 34.52 -7.16 6.90
CA ILE A 725 34.92 -6.72 5.58
C ILE A 725 33.92 -7.28 4.58
N GLU A 726 33.32 -6.39 3.81
CA GLU A 726 32.27 -6.69 2.85
C GLU A 726 32.68 -6.22 1.45
N GLY A 727 32.38 -7.02 0.44
CA GLY A 727 32.62 -6.71 -0.96
C GLY A 727 31.32 -6.51 -1.71
N TYR A 728 31.33 -5.60 -2.68
CA TYR A 728 30.19 -5.34 -3.55
C TYR A 728 30.65 -5.36 -5.01
N GLU A 729 29.92 -6.07 -5.85
CA GLU A 729 30.10 -6.07 -7.30
C GLU A 729 28.85 -5.49 -7.97
N THR A 730 29.02 -4.39 -8.68
CA THR A 730 27.94 -3.72 -9.40
C THR A 730 28.08 -3.97 -10.89
N TYR A 731 27.01 -4.51 -11.48
CA TYR A 731 26.93 -4.90 -12.88
C TYR A 731 25.92 -4.02 -13.63
N ASP A 732 26.17 -3.78 -14.92
CA ASP A 732 25.18 -3.15 -15.79
C ASP A 732 24.15 -4.16 -16.32
N GLU A 733 23.21 -3.68 -17.15
CA GLU A 733 22.17 -4.52 -17.75
C GLU A 733 22.72 -5.61 -18.70
N LYS A 734 23.97 -5.49 -19.16
CA LYS A 734 24.64 -6.50 -19.98
C LYS A 734 25.37 -7.54 -19.11
N GLY A 735 25.38 -7.38 -17.80
CA GLY A 735 26.11 -8.24 -16.87
C GLY A 735 27.61 -7.94 -16.81
N GLU A 736 28.04 -6.78 -17.31
CA GLU A 736 29.44 -6.34 -17.25
C GLU A 736 29.70 -5.62 -15.93
N LEU A 737 30.82 -5.95 -15.27
CA LEU A 737 31.24 -5.29 -14.03
C LEU A 737 31.52 -3.80 -14.29
N VAL A 738 30.88 -2.94 -13.51
CA VAL A 738 31.05 -1.48 -13.56
C VAL A 738 31.85 -1.00 -12.37
N PHE A 739 31.47 -1.44 -11.16
CA PHE A 739 32.15 -1.08 -9.92
C PHE A 739 32.45 -2.31 -9.09
N TYR A 740 33.61 -2.28 -8.45
CA TYR A 740 33.92 -3.15 -7.33
C TYR A 740 34.18 -2.27 -6.11
N ASN A 741 33.42 -2.50 -5.04
CA ASN A 741 33.62 -1.82 -3.76
C ASN A 741 34.06 -2.84 -2.70
N GLN A 742 34.84 -2.38 -1.73
CA GLN A 742 35.10 -3.14 -0.51
C GLN A 742 35.12 -2.20 0.69
N GLY A 743 34.20 -2.42 1.62
CA GLY A 743 34.07 -1.66 2.86
C GLY A 743 34.60 -2.45 4.05
N SER A 744 35.17 -1.75 5.03
CA SER A 744 35.43 -2.30 6.35
C SER A 744 34.58 -1.59 7.41
N TYR A 745 33.98 -2.37 8.29
CA TYR A 745 33.02 -1.92 9.28
C TYR A 745 33.44 -2.42 10.66
N PHE A 746 33.79 -1.49 11.53
CA PHE A 746 34.16 -1.77 12.90
C PHE A 746 32.93 -1.67 13.80
N ILE A 747 32.54 -2.79 14.40
CA ILE A 747 31.33 -2.90 15.19
C ILE A 747 31.74 -3.01 16.65
N ARG A 748 31.36 -2.02 17.46
CA ARG A 748 31.72 -1.98 18.89
C ARG A 748 30.80 -2.88 19.71
N ASN A 749 31.33 -3.48 20.77
CA ASN A 749 30.60 -4.37 21.69
C ASN A 749 29.99 -5.62 21.02
N SER A 750 30.56 -6.05 19.90
CA SER A 750 30.18 -7.26 19.16
C SER A 750 31.27 -8.33 19.23
N GLU A 751 30.91 -9.54 18.84
CA GLU A 751 31.82 -10.69 18.67
C GLU A 751 31.40 -11.47 17.43
N THR A 752 32.32 -12.15 16.75
CA THR A 752 31.94 -12.96 15.58
C THR A 752 30.95 -14.06 15.96
N ALA A 753 30.03 -14.39 15.04
CA ALA A 753 28.99 -15.40 15.26
C ALA A 753 29.60 -16.77 15.63
N SER A 754 30.66 -17.17 14.95
CA SER A 754 31.42 -18.40 15.22
C SER A 754 32.34 -18.34 16.43
N GLY A 755 32.60 -17.15 16.98
CA GLY A 755 33.62 -16.92 18.01
C GLY A 755 35.07 -17.01 17.50
N LYS A 756 35.29 -17.13 16.19
CA LYS A 756 36.61 -17.16 15.54
C LYS A 756 36.70 -16.15 14.40
N ASP A 757 37.92 -15.88 13.95
CA ASP A 757 38.17 -15.10 12.73
C ASP A 757 37.90 -15.98 11.50
N GLU A 758 37.25 -15.41 10.48
CA GLU A 758 36.88 -16.11 9.26
C GLU A 758 37.21 -15.27 8.02
N VAL A 759 37.72 -15.93 6.98
CA VAL A 759 38.01 -15.32 5.69
C VAL A 759 37.26 -16.10 4.62
N PHE A 760 36.26 -15.47 4.02
CA PHE A 760 35.35 -16.08 3.04
C PHE A 760 35.88 -15.92 1.61
N SER A 761 36.62 -14.84 1.34
CA SER A 761 37.22 -14.57 0.03
C SER A 761 38.73 -14.34 0.14
N LYS A 762 39.49 -14.97 -0.76
CA LYS A 762 40.96 -14.81 -0.87
C LYS A 762 41.37 -13.82 -1.96
N ARG A 763 40.45 -12.97 -2.43
CA ARG A 763 40.72 -12.00 -3.51
C ARG A 763 41.83 -11.03 -3.06
N SER A 764 42.96 -11.07 -3.75
CA SER A 764 44.08 -10.15 -3.51
C SER A 764 43.97 -8.95 -4.45
N ILE A 765 43.92 -7.74 -3.89
CA ILE A 765 43.87 -6.49 -4.64
C ILE A 765 45.10 -5.66 -4.24
N PRO A 766 46.14 -5.58 -5.10
CA PRO A 766 47.40 -4.95 -4.73
C PRO A 766 47.26 -3.49 -4.26
N PHE A 767 46.40 -2.70 -4.91
CA PHE A 767 46.19 -1.29 -4.54
C PHE A 767 45.56 -1.14 -3.14
N LEU A 768 44.58 -1.99 -2.82
CA LEU A 768 43.94 -2.03 -1.50
C LEU A 768 44.95 -2.38 -0.38
N GLN A 769 45.97 -3.19 -0.67
CA GLN A 769 46.99 -3.59 0.30
C GLN A 769 48.03 -2.49 0.60
N ASN A 770 48.09 -1.45 -0.23
CA ASN A 770 49.07 -0.38 -0.08
C ASN A 770 48.75 0.50 1.16
N SER A 771 49.78 0.96 1.86
CA SER A 771 49.62 1.73 3.09
C SER A 771 49.38 3.22 2.87
N PHE A 772 49.78 3.74 1.70
CA PHE A 772 49.68 5.16 1.30
C PHE A 772 50.12 6.13 2.40
N GLU A 773 51.33 5.93 2.92
CA GLU A 773 51.91 6.84 3.92
C GLU A 773 52.33 8.16 3.27
N ALA A 774 51.73 9.27 3.71
CA ALA A 774 52.15 10.61 3.30
C ALA A 774 53.54 10.93 3.89
N ARG A 775 54.48 11.37 3.05
CA ARG A 775 55.84 11.73 3.45
C ARG A 775 56.32 12.98 2.71
N GLY A 776 56.95 13.90 3.43
CA GLY A 776 57.50 15.13 2.86
C GLY A 776 56.43 16.20 2.59
N ARG A 777 56.81 17.23 1.82
CA ARG A 777 55.93 18.36 1.47
C ARG A 777 54.90 17.93 0.42
N PRO A 778 53.60 18.27 0.57
CA PRO A 778 52.59 17.98 -0.44
C PRO A 778 52.85 18.75 -1.74
N ASP A 779 52.51 18.12 -2.86
CA ASP A 779 52.58 18.73 -4.20
C ASP A 779 51.39 19.67 -4.44
N VAL A 780 50.23 19.34 -3.85
CA VAL A 780 48.99 20.13 -3.95
C VAL A 780 48.35 20.26 -2.57
N GLU A 781 47.79 21.45 -2.32
CA GLU A 781 46.93 21.76 -1.19
C GLU A 781 45.67 22.44 -1.72
N SER A 782 44.50 21.90 -1.40
CA SER A 782 43.20 22.42 -1.81
C SER A 782 42.26 22.50 -0.62
N THR A 783 41.40 23.51 -0.57
CA THR A 783 40.45 23.68 0.53
C THR A 783 39.01 23.73 0.03
N TYR A 784 38.07 23.20 0.81
CA TYR A 784 36.65 23.26 0.53
C TYR A 784 35.86 23.50 1.81
N LYS A 785 35.00 24.53 1.84
CA LYS A 785 34.08 24.78 2.95
C LYS A 785 32.80 23.99 2.70
N THR A 786 32.54 22.99 3.53
CA THR A 786 31.27 22.26 3.46
C THR A 786 30.11 23.17 3.84
N PHE A 787 28.93 22.96 3.23
CA PHE A 787 27.71 23.65 3.63
C PHE A 787 27.22 23.16 5.00
N ALA A 788 26.43 23.98 5.69
CA ALA A 788 25.74 23.54 6.90
C ALA A 788 24.85 22.31 6.61
N ASP A 789 24.25 22.27 5.42
CA ASP A 789 23.34 21.20 4.98
C ASP A 789 24.02 20.14 4.12
N GLN A 790 25.36 20.08 4.09
CA GLN A 790 26.09 19.15 3.21
C GLN A 790 25.69 17.69 3.46
N ALA A 791 25.45 17.30 4.71
CA ALA A 791 25.00 15.96 5.05
C ALA A 791 23.53 15.71 4.63
N ALA A 792 22.68 16.74 4.71
CA ALA A 792 21.29 16.70 4.28
C ALA A 792 21.19 16.55 2.74
N LEU A 793 22.09 17.19 2.00
CA LEU A 793 22.19 17.04 0.56
C LEU A 793 22.75 15.66 0.16
N TYR A 794 23.84 15.22 0.81
CA TYR A 794 24.49 13.94 0.47
C TYR A 794 23.60 12.72 0.72
N ARG A 795 22.84 12.70 1.83
CA ARG A 795 21.96 11.57 2.17
C ARG A 795 20.89 11.27 1.11
N LEU A 796 20.49 12.26 0.29
CA LEU A 796 19.52 12.07 -0.79
C LEU A 796 19.99 11.05 -1.85
N ASN A 797 21.28 10.72 -1.86
CA ASN A 797 21.85 9.69 -2.73
C ASN A 797 21.65 8.25 -2.19
N GLY A 798 21.00 8.04 -1.04
CA GLY A 798 20.58 6.72 -0.56
C GLY A 798 21.12 6.31 0.82
N ASP A 799 22.06 7.05 1.41
CA ASP A 799 22.50 6.80 2.80
C ASP A 799 21.69 7.63 3.80
N PHE A 800 20.54 7.06 4.18
CA PHE A 800 19.56 7.69 5.07
C PHE A 800 19.82 7.44 6.56
N ASN A 801 21.03 6.99 6.96
CA ASN A 801 21.34 6.75 8.36
C ASN A 801 21.08 8.02 9.22
N PRO A 802 20.24 7.95 10.27
CA PRO A 802 19.88 9.11 11.08
C PRO A 802 21.07 9.80 11.74
N LEU A 803 22.21 9.11 11.90
CA LEU A 803 23.47 9.67 12.39
C LEU A 803 23.91 10.96 11.68
N HIS A 804 23.51 11.13 10.43
CA HIS A 804 23.92 12.25 9.58
C HIS A 804 22.94 13.43 9.58
N ILE A 805 21.78 13.33 10.23
CA ILE A 805 20.77 14.39 10.24
C ILE A 805 20.10 14.61 11.60
N ASP A 806 19.88 13.56 12.38
CA ASP A 806 19.17 13.61 13.67
C ASP A 806 20.17 13.84 14.83
N PRO A 807 20.09 14.98 15.55
CA PRO A 807 20.95 15.28 16.68
C PRO A 807 20.82 14.29 17.85
N VAL A 808 19.62 13.73 18.09
CA VAL A 808 19.38 12.75 19.17
C VAL A 808 20.12 11.46 18.85
N PHE A 809 19.97 10.96 17.62
CA PHE A 809 20.64 9.74 17.17
C PHE A 809 22.17 9.91 17.14
N ALA A 810 22.66 11.06 16.66
CA ALA A 810 24.09 11.39 16.65
C ALA A 810 24.68 11.37 18.09
N ARG A 811 23.96 11.92 19.07
CA ARG A 811 24.35 11.85 20.49
C ARG A 811 24.40 10.41 21.01
N GLY A 812 23.46 9.56 20.61
CA GLY A 812 23.47 8.12 20.92
C GLY A 812 24.72 7.39 20.40
N GLY A 813 25.29 7.87 19.28
CA GLY A 813 26.57 7.40 18.72
C GLY A 813 27.83 7.95 19.42
N ASN A 814 27.67 8.81 20.43
CA ASN A 814 28.70 9.64 21.07
C ASN A 814 29.28 10.75 20.18
N PHE A 815 28.46 11.36 19.31
CA PHE A 815 28.84 12.56 18.56
C PHE A 815 28.11 13.78 19.13
N SER A 816 28.76 14.94 19.12
CA SER A 816 28.18 16.18 19.66
C SER A 816 27.02 16.75 18.83
N ARG A 817 26.99 16.44 17.52
CA ARG A 817 25.94 16.82 16.56
C ARG A 817 26.01 15.90 15.33
N PRO A 818 25.07 15.96 14.38
CA PRO A 818 25.12 15.16 13.16
C PRO A 818 26.42 15.36 12.38
N ILE A 819 26.97 14.26 11.86
CA ILE A 819 28.26 14.24 11.15
C ILE A 819 28.04 14.09 9.64
N LEU A 820 28.96 14.62 8.82
CA LEU A 820 28.99 14.35 7.39
C LEU A 820 29.39 12.89 7.14
N HIS A 821 28.79 12.26 6.14
CA HIS A 821 29.13 10.91 5.71
C HIS A 821 30.62 10.81 5.35
N GLY A 822 31.29 9.73 5.77
CA GLY A 822 32.67 9.47 5.40
C GLY A 822 32.85 9.39 3.88
N LEU A 823 31.92 8.69 3.20
CA LEU A 823 31.88 8.61 1.73
C LEU A 823 31.62 9.97 1.06
N GLY A 824 30.86 10.87 1.70
CA GLY A 824 30.71 12.26 1.24
C GLY A 824 32.00 13.05 1.34
N THR A 825 32.73 12.91 2.47
CA THR A 825 34.06 13.51 2.65
C THR A 825 35.07 12.95 1.64
N MET A 826 35.00 11.64 1.34
CA MET A 826 35.80 11.00 0.29
C MET A 826 35.49 11.59 -1.08
N GLY A 827 34.22 11.77 -1.43
CA GLY A 827 33.79 12.38 -2.69
C GLY A 827 34.34 13.79 -2.87
N ILE A 828 34.21 14.65 -1.85
CA ILE A 828 34.75 16.02 -1.87
C ILE A 828 36.27 15.98 -2.06
N SER A 829 36.96 15.11 -1.33
CA SER A 829 38.42 14.99 -1.43
C SER A 829 38.87 14.53 -2.81
N ALA A 830 38.15 13.55 -3.37
CA ALA A 830 38.41 13.02 -4.70
C ALA A 830 38.16 14.07 -5.79
N LYS A 831 37.05 14.84 -5.70
CA LYS A 831 36.74 15.94 -6.63
C LYS A 831 37.88 16.95 -6.70
N LEU A 832 38.33 17.43 -5.54
CA LEU A 832 39.46 18.38 -5.47
C LEU A 832 40.74 17.82 -6.11
N LEU A 833 41.05 16.53 -5.89
CA LEU A 833 42.22 15.91 -6.51
C LEU A 833 42.06 15.73 -8.02
N ILE A 834 40.85 15.45 -8.51
CA ILE A 834 40.54 15.35 -9.94
C ILE A 834 40.81 16.67 -10.64
N ASP A 835 40.46 17.80 -10.02
CA ASP A 835 40.71 19.14 -10.58
C ASP A 835 42.21 19.42 -10.81
N HIS A 836 43.08 18.77 -10.02
CA HIS A 836 44.53 18.93 -10.13
C HIS A 836 45.23 17.85 -10.96
N TYR A 837 44.78 16.60 -10.88
CA TYR A 837 45.51 15.45 -11.40
C TYR A 837 44.76 14.64 -12.47
N GLY A 838 43.48 14.92 -12.69
CA GLY A 838 42.61 14.17 -13.59
C GLY A 838 41.92 12.98 -12.94
N VAL A 839 41.12 12.26 -13.73
CA VAL A 839 40.29 11.14 -13.28
C VAL A 839 41.12 9.90 -12.89
N PHE A 840 40.59 9.10 -11.96
CA PHE A 840 41.19 7.87 -11.46
C PHE A 840 40.30 6.66 -11.73
N ASP A 841 40.88 5.46 -11.65
CA ASP A 841 40.15 4.18 -11.75
C ASP A 841 40.07 3.42 -10.42
N GLU A 842 40.95 3.74 -9.46
CA GLU A 842 40.92 3.18 -8.11
C GLU A 842 41.10 4.27 -7.05
N ILE A 843 40.35 4.15 -5.95
CA ILE A 843 40.52 4.97 -4.74
C ILE A 843 40.44 4.06 -3.51
N LYS A 844 41.33 4.31 -2.54
CA LYS A 844 41.29 3.72 -1.20
C LYS A 844 41.35 4.85 -0.18
N VAL A 845 40.55 4.76 0.87
CA VAL A 845 40.59 5.69 2.01
C VAL A 845 40.49 4.96 3.35
N ARG A 846 41.05 5.57 4.39
CA ARG A 846 40.73 5.25 5.79
C ARG A 846 40.13 6.47 6.46
N PHE A 847 38.93 6.30 7.02
CA PHE A 847 38.27 7.32 7.82
C PHE A 847 38.86 7.30 9.23
N THR A 848 39.56 8.37 9.59
CA THR A 848 40.26 8.47 10.89
C THR A 848 39.50 9.31 11.91
N ASN A 849 38.64 10.21 11.44
CA ASN A 849 37.82 11.06 12.29
C ASN A 849 36.57 11.51 11.51
N VAL A 850 35.58 12.03 12.22
CA VAL A 850 34.36 12.56 11.61
C VAL A 850 34.60 13.94 11.04
N VAL A 851 33.74 14.39 10.14
CA VAL A 851 33.61 15.79 9.70
C VAL A 851 32.25 16.27 10.15
N TYR A 852 32.15 17.51 10.63
CA TYR A 852 30.84 18.11 10.85
C TYR A 852 30.46 19.03 9.69
N PRO A 853 29.21 19.02 9.22
CA PRO A 853 28.76 19.96 8.20
C PRO A 853 29.03 21.41 8.64
N GLY A 854 29.44 22.24 7.67
CA GLY A 854 29.93 23.59 7.90
C GLY A 854 31.43 23.69 8.16
N GLU A 855 32.19 22.59 8.30
CA GLU A 855 33.65 22.63 8.47
C GLU A 855 34.38 22.87 7.15
N GLN A 856 35.54 23.52 7.24
CA GLN A 856 36.50 23.66 6.17
C GLN A 856 37.41 22.43 6.13
N LEU A 857 37.43 21.79 4.97
CA LEU A 857 38.32 20.69 4.66
C LEU A 857 39.57 21.21 3.96
N LYS A 858 40.71 20.59 4.26
CA LYS A 858 41.98 20.78 3.54
C LYS A 858 42.48 19.43 3.05
N VAL A 859 42.64 19.30 1.73
CA VAL A 859 43.13 18.09 1.06
C VAL A 859 44.57 18.32 0.62
N LEU A 860 45.46 17.41 1.02
CA LEU A 860 46.88 17.42 0.68
C LEU A 860 47.18 16.22 -0.21
N GLY A 861 47.86 16.42 -1.34
CA GLY A 861 48.19 15.37 -2.29
C GLY A 861 49.69 15.25 -2.57
N TRP A 862 50.19 14.03 -2.70
CA TRP A 862 51.57 13.68 -3.06
C TRP A 862 51.55 12.70 -4.24
N LYS A 863 52.04 13.11 -5.40
CA LYS A 863 52.04 12.30 -6.62
C LYS A 863 53.35 11.51 -6.75
N SER A 864 53.23 10.20 -6.92
CA SER A 864 54.33 9.30 -7.23
C SER A 864 53.92 8.36 -8.36
N GLY A 865 54.40 8.66 -9.58
CA GLY A 865 53.98 7.94 -10.79
C GLY A 865 52.48 8.16 -11.09
N GLN A 866 51.73 7.07 -11.23
CA GLN A 866 50.28 7.08 -11.43
C GLN A 866 49.47 7.15 -10.13
N THR A 867 50.13 7.09 -8.97
CA THR A 867 49.46 7.10 -7.67
C THR A 867 49.55 8.49 -7.07
N VAL A 868 48.44 9.02 -6.57
CA VAL A 868 48.43 10.20 -5.69
C VAL A 868 48.02 9.73 -4.30
N THR A 869 48.95 9.75 -3.36
CA THR A 869 48.65 9.60 -1.94
C THR A 869 48.04 10.90 -1.43
N PHE A 870 47.02 10.83 -0.58
CA PHE A 870 46.39 12.04 -0.05
C PHE A 870 45.95 11.93 1.40
N GLN A 871 45.70 13.09 2.00
CA GLN A 871 45.16 13.26 3.34
C GLN A 871 44.10 14.36 3.30
N THR A 872 43.07 14.22 4.14
CA THR A 872 42.06 15.27 4.33
C THR A 872 41.99 15.65 5.79
N TRP A 873 42.05 16.95 6.06
CA TRP A 873 42.01 17.55 7.39
C TRP A 873 40.74 18.37 7.57
N SER A 874 40.12 18.32 8.75
CA SER A 874 39.23 19.38 9.22
C SER A 874 40.11 20.52 9.75
N VAL A 875 40.05 21.68 9.08
CA VAL A 875 40.84 22.86 9.45
C VAL A 875 40.35 23.42 10.78
N ASP A 876 39.03 23.54 10.96
CA ASP A 876 38.43 24.11 12.16
C ASP A 876 38.79 23.34 13.43
N ARG A 877 38.89 22.00 13.34
CA ARG A 877 39.28 21.13 14.47
C ARG A 877 40.73 20.70 14.45
N ASN A 878 41.51 21.12 13.46
CA ASN A 878 42.91 20.74 13.26
C ASN A 878 43.13 19.21 13.43
N CYS A 879 42.30 18.40 12.77
CA CYS A 879 42.37 16.96 12.88
C CYS A 879 42.29 16.27 11.52
N LEU A 880 42.98 15.14 11.40
CA LEU A 880 42.99 14.31 10.21
C LEU A 880 41.70 13.47 10.15
N VAL A 881 40.94 13.61 9.07
CA VAL A 881 39.65 12.93 8.86
C VAL A 881 39.73 11.81 7.83
N ILE A 882 40.61 11.93 6.83
CA ILE A 882 40.99 10.85 5.91
C ILE A 882 42.51 10.70 5.89
N ASP A 883 42.98 9.47 6.08
CA ASP A 883 44.39 9.09 6.06
C ASP A 883 44.60 7.80 5.27
N ARG A 884 45.87 7.40 5.07
CA ARG A 884 46.26 6.15 4.37
C ARG A 884 45.51 5.97 3.07
N ALA A 885 45.35 7.08 2.36
CA ALA A 885 44.48 7.20 1.21
C ALA A 885 45.27 7.42 -0.07
N GLY A 886 44.76 6.87 -1.16
CA GLY A 886 45.39 7.02 -2.47
C GLY A 886 44.40 6.85 -3.60
N ILE A 887 44.65 7.57 -4.69
CA ILE A 887 43.99 7.37 -5.99
C ILE A 887 45.00 6.86 -7.02
N ARG A 888 44.57 5.99 -7.94
CA ARG A 888 45.35 5.62 -9.13
C ARG A 888 44.77 6.32 -10.35
N LEU A 889 45.51 7.25 -10.90
CA LEU A 889 45.11 8.02 -12.09
C LEU A 889 44.93 7.09 -13.29
N LYS A 890 43.91 7.35 -14.11
CA LYS A 890 43.65 6.60 -15.35
C LYS A 890 44.77 6.92 -16.35
N GLU A 891 45.31 5.90 -17.03
CA GLU A 891 46.27 6.13 -18.12
C GLU A 891 45.59 6.91 -19.25
N THR A 892 46.01 8.15 -19.49
CA THR A 892 45.72 8.83 -20.75
C THR A 892 46.41 8.06 -21.87
N ARG A 893 45.63 7.33 -22.69
CA ARG A 893 46.12 6.88 -23.99
C ARG A 893 46.59 8.13 -24.75
N SER A 894 47.90 8.26 -24.91
CA SER A 894 48.49 9.20 -25.85
C SER A 894 47.82 8.94 -27.21
N LYS A 895 47.08 9.92 -27.72
CA LYS A 895 46.68 9.93 -29.13
C LYS A 895 47.99 9.99 -29.95
N LEU A 896 48.29 8.92 -30.67
CA LEU A 896 49.06 8.96 -31.92
C LEU A 896 48.08 8.75 -33.06
#